data_AF-A0A849ZK33-F1
#
_entry.id   AF-A0A849ZK33-F1
#
_cell.length_a   1.000
_cell.length_b   1.000
_cell.length_c   1.000
_cell.angle_alpha   90.00
_cell.angle_beta   90.00
_cell.angle_gamma   90.00
#
_symmetry.space_group_name_H-M   'P 1'
#
loop_
_entity.id
_entity.type
_entity.pdbx_description
1 polymer ?
#
loop_
_entity_poly.entity_id
_entity_poly.type
_entity_poly.pdbx_seq_one_letter_code
_entity_poly.pdbx_strand_id
1 'polypeptide(L)'
;MGAAALLASVTSSSVALASDFDELGNFVPDKDAVDFEGFDMPNRYVPDDVDASCEEQAFEVLEGDALETGSFARIQVSGDCAERFEVFLPAERASYKASVWVRHGSIGARMTVAYDGDAGPEIQNARMSPTGRATSDGWIEMASNEFPVDGTRMPHVYVRLVDFAGVEGVDVDALEVVRSGEYYGPTTCEGVRDPVCGPDALCVGGACRLGGLSVPVLPPPELREDTAVALRERFRLFFGGHKTRLVDLPVALATIDRMKDAKTAWEYWNGFATAGRQLHDWHTRVNGAMLEGGVRGRINACFIEGDADLTHNVWPKHPLYDDILVSHAGMDGLGLQAGDRLVAIDGEHPIAWARKLVDVDWGYHVATDSASYADLVEGLGGPQWAGGTILRYAREISFIRCNPATGTCNDTIETIKIDDIPVVTSGQDLACDNRPSYHLQSGGPDPANHYVFGTMYYGRIADTADEEQIFGMVWDTLYGGFDPNGYVNSNIKARSAEWKASARGVILDHRAGNGGTLDAPEYMTDLVRPAETFAVVRMPIPVAAFDGPATVEEGVALFEDSQFASPYHVGDAGHDPNLPVALVLHRDGSASDYMPLGMKGAPKVKLFGPGPTAGAFSTFIQFNYWGGLSFQIASGDTITKDGEPMIGRGVMPDYVVDQKQSDLLAGVDTIHEAALAWVRQELKP
;
A
#
# COMPACT_ATOMS: atom_id res chain seq x y z
N MET A 1 19.53 -53.62 49.12
CA MET A 1 19.47 -52.16 49.33
C MET A 1 19.26 -51.53 47.96
N GLY A 2 18.00 -51.29 47.60
CA GLY A 2 17.61 -50.75 46.30
C GLY A 2 17.39 -49.24 46.39
N ALA A 3 17.96 -48.49 45.45
CA ALA A 3 17.77 -47.05 45.31
C ALA A 3 16.56 -46.81 44.40
N ALA A 4 15.57 -46.07 44.90
CA ALA A 4 14.43 -45.59 44.14
C ALA A 4 14.80 -44.27 43.45
N ALA A 5 14.61 -44.22 42.14
CA ALA A 5 14.66 -42.99 41.36
C ALA A 5 13.28 -42.34 41.34
N LEU A 6 13.16 -41.12 41.88
CA LEU A 6 12.00 -40.27 41.64
C LEU A 6 12.08 -39.71 40.21
N LEU A 7 11.12 -40.08 39.37
CA LEU A 7 10.80 -39.32 38.17
C LEU A 7 10.02 -38.08 38.58
N ALA A 8 10.64 -36.91 38.44
CA ALA A 8 9.92 -35.65 38.41
C ALA A 8 9.26 -35.53 37.04
N SER A 9 7.93 -35.68 37.00
CA SER A 9 7.11 -35.31 35.86
C SER A 9 7.20 -33.80 35.68
N VAL A 10 7.95 -33.37 34.67
CA VAL A 10 7.88 -32.02 34.12
C VAL A 10 6.50 -31.92 33.48
N THR A 11 5.53 -31.36 34.20
CA THR A 11 4.30 -30.87 33.59
C THR A 11 4.72 -29.70 32.71
N SER A 12 4.80 -29.93 31.40
CA SER A 12 4.69 -28.84 30.44
C SER A 12 3.41 -28.11 30.77
N SER A 13 3.52 -26.86 31.22
CA SER A 13 2.40 -25.95 31.24
C SER A 13 1.87 -25.89 29.81
N SER A 14 0.76 -26.60 29.54
CA SER A 14 0.00 -26.43 28.33
C SER A 14 -0.33 -24.95 28.24
N VAL A 15 -0.04 -24.33 27.10
CA VAL A 15 -0.49 -22.98 26.80
C VAL A 15 -2.00 -22.99 27.04
N ALA A 16 -2.52 -22.13 27.92
CA ALA A 16 -3.96 -22.00 28.11
C ALA A 16 -4.57 -21.65 26.75
N LEU A 17 -5.39 -22.56 26.22
CA LEU A 17 -6.16 -22.37 25.00
C LEU A 17 -7.55 -21.98 25.47
N ALA A 18 -8.07 -20.87 24.95
CA ALA A 18 -9.47 -20.52 25.15
C ALA A 18 -10.32 -21.62 24.52
N SER A 19 -11.29 -22.15 25.26
CA SER A 19 -12.25 -23.21 24.91
C SER A 19 -11.67 -24.57 24.48
N ASP A 20 -12.25 -25.67 24.94
CA ASP A 20 -11.87 -27.05 24.57
C ASP A 20 -13.09 -27.91 24.23
N PHE A 21 -12.85 -29.14 23.78
CA PHE A 21 -13.90 -30.16 23.61
C PHE A 21 -13.61 -31.35 24.51
N ASP A 22 -14.63 -31.85 25.18
CA ASP A 22 -14.50 -33.07 25.98
C ASP A 22 -14.33 -34.32 25.08
N GLU A 23 -14.10 -35.49 25.68
CA GLU A 23 -13.94 -36.75 24.94
C GLU A 23 -15.18 -37.15 24.10
N LEU A 24 -16.33 -36.52 24.34
CA LEU A 24 -17.57 -36.73 23.61
C LEU A 24 -17.79 -35.68 22.50
N GLY A 25 -16.90 -34.69 22.39
CA GLY A 25 -16.99 -33.60 21.42
C GLY A 25 -17.94 -32.47 21.85
N ASN A 26 -18.31 -32.40 23.14
CA ASN A 26 -19.07 -31.25 23.64
C ASN A 26 -18.12 -30.08 23.91
N PHE A 27 -18.56 -28.87 23.56
CA PHE A 27 -17.83 -27.65 23.86
C PHE A 27 -17.72 -27.44 25.38
N VAL A 28 -16.53 -27.08 25.85
CA VAL A 28 -16.23 -26.80 27.26
C VAL A 28 -15.49 -25.46 27.36
N PRO A 29 -16.10 -24.43 27.98
CA PRO A 29 -15.41 -23.16 28.23
C PRO A 29 -14.17 -23.37 29.11
N ASP A 30 -13.14 -22.53 28.91
CA ASP A 30 -11.98 -22.48 29.79
C ASP A 30 -12.44 -22.11 31.21
N LYS A 31 -12.01 -22.91 32.19
CA LYS A 31 -12.30 -22.68 33.60
C LYS A 31 -11.76 -21.35 34.13
N ASP A 32 -10.79 -20.76 33.44
CA ASP A 32 -10.16 -19.48 33.76
C ASP A 32 -10.69 -18.33 32.87
N ALA A 33 -11.75 -18.57 32.07
CA ALA A 33 -12.45 -17.54 31.32
C ALA A 33 -13.00 -16.47 32.29
N VAL A 34 -12.69 -15.21 31.97
CA VAL A 34 -13.18 -14.04 32.72
C VAL A 34 -14.52 -13.55 32.18
N ASP A 35 -14.85 -13.91 30.94
CA ASP A 35 -16.11 -13.64 30.28
C ASP A 35 -16.41 -14.72 29.24
N PHE A 36 -17.70 -15.02 29.05
CA PHE A 36 -18.19 -16.01 28.09
C PHE A 36 -19.58 -15.62 27.58
N GLU A 37 -19.77 -15.64 26.26
CA GLU A 37 -21.02 -15.30 25.57
C GLU A 37 -21.37 -16.40 24.54
N GLY A 38 -22.47 -17.11 24.80
CA GLY A 38 -23.03 -18.16 23.93
C GLY A 38 -24.09 -17.64 22.94
N PHE A 39 -24.32 -16.33 22.87
CA PHE A 39 -25.21 -15.66 21.92
C PHE A 39 -26.71 -15.99 22.01
N ASP A 40 -27.18 -16.48 23.16
CA ASP A 40 -28.62 -16.66 23.43
C ASP A 40 -29.37 -15.34 23.54
N MET A 41 -28.77 -14.37 24.22
CA MET A 41 -29.29 -13.01 24.43
C MET A 41 -28.12 -12.03 24.46
N PRO A 42 -27.41 -11.86 23.33
CA PRO A 42 -26.13 -11.19 23.34
C PRO A 42 -26.29 -9.71 23.68
N ASN A 43 -25.38 -9.20 24.52
CA ASN A 43 -25.42 -7.80 24.94
C ASN A 43 -24.85 -6.87 23.86
N ARG A 44 -25.72 -6.37 23.00
CA ARG A 44 -25.35 -5.49 21.87
C ARG A 44 -24.90 -4.10 22.33
N TYR A 45 -23.77 -3.64 21.82
CA TYR A 45 -23.25 -2.28 22.02
C TYR A 45 -23.42 -1.41 20.77
N VAL A 46 -23.91 -0.18 20.93
CA VAL A 46 -24.02 0.81 19.86
C VAL A 46 -23.33 2.10 20.34
N PRO A 47 -22.16 2.46 19.77
CA PRO A 47 -21.48 3.71 20.10
C PRO A 47 -22.33 4.94 19.77
N ASP A 48 -22.23 5.99 20.58
CA ASP A 48 -22.95 7.26 20.38
C ASP A 48 -22.62 7.96 19.05
N ASP A 49 -21.47 7.66 18.45
CA ASP A 49 -20.95 8.27 17.21
C ASP A 49 -21.14 7.40 15.96
N VAL A 50 -21.89 6.29 16.07
CA VAL A 50 -22.13 5.41 14.94
C VAL A 50 -22.98 6.13 13.87
N ASP A 51 -22.74 5.81 12.58
CA ASP A 51 -23.62 6.29 11.51
C ASP A 51 -25.05 5.77 11.74
N ALA A 52 -26.05 6.63 11.55
CA ALA A 52 -27.46 6.30 11.75
C ALA A 52 -27.90 5.06 10.94
N SER A 53 -27.30 4.82 9.77
CA SER A 53 -27.55 3.62 8.96
C SER A 53 -27.05 2.31 9.59
N CYS A 54 -26.19 2.40 10.61
CA CYS A 54 -25.62 1.28 11.35
C CYS A 54 -26.17 1.14 12.78
N GLU A 55 -27.14 1.96 13.18
CA GLU A 55 -27.81 1.84 14.49
C GLU A 55 -28.78 0.65 14.54
N GLU A 56 -29.39 0.29 13.40
CA GLU A 56 -30.34 -0.82 13.32
C GLU A 56 -29.66 -2.15 13.62
N GLN A 57 -30.38 -3.04 14.30
CA GLN A 57 -29.89 -4.39 14.61
C GLN A 57 -29.73 -5.20 13.32
N ALA A 58 -28.51 -5.67 13.10
CA ALA A 58 -28.09 -6.45 11.95
C ALA A 58 -27.70 -7.88 12.35
N PHE A 59 -28.39 -8.45 13.34
CA PHE A 59 -28.29 -9.86 13.69
C PHE A 59 -29.63 -10.46 14.12
N GLU A 60 -29.76 -11.78 14.00
CA GLU A 60 -30.85 -12.58 14.57
C GLU A 60 -30.29 -13.74 15.39
N VAL A 61 -30.99 -14.14 16.45
CA VAL A 61 -30.64 -15.33 17.23
C VAL A 61 -31.45 -16.51 16.70
N LEU A 62 -30.77 -17.59 16.33
CA LEU A 62 -31.36 -18.77 15.70
C LEU A 62 -31.16 -20.01 16.58
N GLU A 63 -32.20 -20.82 16.73
CA GLU A 63 -32.08 -22.15 17.34
C GLU A 63 -31.44 -23.13 16.34
N GLY A 64 -30.50 -23.96 16.81
CA GLY A 64 -29.83 -24.93 15.95
C GLY A 64 -28.68 -25.68 16.61
N ASP A 65 -27.77 -26.17 15.77
CA ASP A 65 -26.53 -26.85 16.12
C ASP A 65 -25.43 -25.86 16.51
N ALA A 66 -25.73 -25.07 17.55
CA ALA A 66 -24.76 -24.27 18.27
C ALA A 66 -23.79 -25.14 19.05
N LEU A 67 -22.64 -24.59 19.42
CA LEU A 67 -21.60 -25.25 20.19
C LEU A 67 -22.00 -25.43 21.65
N GLU A 68 -22.69 -24.44 22.26
CA GLU A 68 -22.95 -24.43 23.70
C GLU A 68 -24.44 -24.52 24.06
N THR A 69 -25.25 -23.51 23.71
CA THR A 69 -26.63 -23.35 24.23
C THR A 69 -27.75 -23.81 23.31
N GLY A 70 -27.43 -24.39 22.15
CA GLY A 70 -28.41 -24.75 21.14
C GLY A 70 -29.00 -23.54 20.38
N SER A 71 -28.45 -22.34 20.58
CA SER A 71 -28.73 -21.16 19.76
C SER A 71 -27.44 -20.41 19.41
N PHE A 72 -27.45 -19.66 18.30
CA PHE A 72 -26.31 -18.88 17.84
C PHE A 72 -26.79 -17.58 17.20
N ALA A 73 -25.91 -16.58 17.08
CA ALA A 73 -26.25 -15.34 16.39
C ALA A 73 -25.86 -15.41 14.91
N ARG A 74 -26.78 -15.08 14.01
CA ARG A 74 -26.49 -14.84 12.60
C ARG A 74 -26.35 -13.35 12.35
N ILE A 75 -25.15 -12.92 11.97
CA ILE A 75 -24.79 -11.54 11.67
C ILE A 75 -24.99 -11.26 10.18
N GLN A 76 -25.67 -10.17 9.84
CA GLN A 76 -25.94 -9.71 8.48
C GLN A 76 -25.81 -8.19 8.40
N VAL A 77 -24.58 -7.69 8.39
CA VAL A 77 -24.34 -6.23 8.32
C VAL A 77 -24.26 -5.75 6.87
N SER A 78 -24.91 -4.62 6.59
CA SER A 78 -24.82 -3.95 5.29
C SER A 78 -23.61 -3.01 5.22
N GLY A 79 -22.88 -3.02 4.10
CA GLY A 79 -21.88 -2.01 3.78
C GLY A 79 -20.76 -1.91 4.83
N ASP A 80 -20.51 -0.69 5.34
CA ASP A 80 -19.43 -0.39 6.29
C ASP A 80 -19.84 -0.55 7.78
N CYS A 81 -21.04 -1.08 8.05
CA CYS A 81 -21.55 -1.30 9.40
C CYS A 81 -20.85 -2.46 10.13
N ALA A 82 -21.07 -2.54 11.44
CA ALA A 82 -20.56 -3.62 12.27
C ALA A 82 -21.52 -3.92 13.42
N GLU A 83 -21.63 -5.20 13.79
CA GLU A 83 -22.22 -5.60 15.05
C GLU A 83 -21.18 -5.61 16.15
N ARG A 84 -21.60 -5.28 17.37
CA ARG A 84 -20.72 -5.19 18.53
C ARG A 84 -21.40 -5.82 19.73
N PHE A 85 -20.68 -6.67 20.44
CA PHE A 85 -21.18 -7.33 21.64
C PHE A 85 -20.25 -7.05 22.81
N GLU A 86 -20.80 -6.52 23.91
CA GLU A 86 -20.03 -6.14 25.09
C GLU A 86 -19.35 -7.35 25.72
N VAL A 87 -18.16 -7.11 26.26
CA VAL A 87 -17.37 -8.07 27.03
C VAL A 87 -17.05 -7.44 28.38
N PHE A 88 -17.31 -8.18 29.45
CA PHE A 88 -17.10 -7.70 30.82
C PHE A 88 -15.77 -8.19 31.38
N LEU A 89 -14.81 -7.27 31.56
CA LEU A 89 -13.51 -7.60 32.14
C LEU A 89 -13.39 -7.16 33.61
N PRO A 90 -12.62 -7.89 34.43
CA PRO A 90 -12.31 -7.46 35.79
C PRO A 90 -11.63 -6.08 35.82
N ALA A 91 -11.90 -5.30 36.87
CA ALA A 91 -11.30 -3.97 37.10
C ALA A 91 -9.83 -4.08 37.56
N GLU A 92 -8.98 -4.67 36.73
CA GLU A 92 -7.55 -4.86 36.97
C GLU A 92 -6.72 -4.57 35.72
N ARG A 93 -5.41 -4.45 35.90
CA ARG A 93 -4.46 -4.35 34.80
C ARG A 93 -3.96 -5.74 34.45
N ALA A 94 -4.36 -6.25 33.30
CA ALA A 94 -3.90 -7.53 32.78
C ALA A 94 -3.92 -7.52 31.25
N SER A 95 -3.41 -8.59 30.66
CA SER A 95 -3.57 -8.87 29.23
C SER A 95 -4.43 -10.11 29.03
N TYR A 96 -5.20 -10.10 27.95
CA TYR A 96 -6.23 -11.08 27.66
C TYR A 96 -6.08 -11.65 26.26
N LYS A 97 -6.64 -12.83 26.04
CA LYS A 97 -6.90 -13.40 24.72
C LYS A 97 -8.38 -13.67 24.59
N ALA A 98 -8.89 -13.51 23.39
CA ALA A 98 -10.26 -13.85 23.06
C ALA A 98 -10.32 -14.87 21.91
N SER A 99 -11.27 -15.78 21.97
CA SER A 99 -11.69 -16.65 20.86
C SER A 99 -13.18 -16.51 20.59
N VAL A 100 -13.59 -16.73 19.35
CA VAL A 100 -15.00 -16.81 18.94
C VAL A 100 -15.11 -17.84 17.83
N TRP A 101 -16.21 -18.58 17.81
CA TRP A 101 -16.45 -19.59 16.79
C TRP A 101 -17.38 -19.03 15.72
N VAL A 102 -17.05 -19.28 14.47
CA VAL A 102 -17.78 -18.75 13.33
C VAL A 102 -18.07 -19.85 12.32
N ARG A 103 -19.21 -19.75 11.64
CA ARG A 103 -19.62 -20.70 10.61
C ARG A 103 -20.42 -19.98 9.53
N HIS A 104 -20.31 -20.47 8.29
CA HIS A 104 -20.90 -19.86 7.09
C HIS A 104 -20.34 -18.45 6.78
N GLY A 105 -20.25 -18.10 5.49
CA GLY A 105 -19.81 -16.77 5.07
C GLY A 105 -18.35 -16.41 5.42
N SER A 106 -18.07 -15.11 5.54
CA SER A 106 -16.77 -14.55 5.87
C SER A 106 -16.88 -13.31 6.74
N ILE A 107 -16.12 -13.26 7.85
CA ILE A 107 -16.26 -12.23 8.87
C ILE A 107 -14.93 -11.60 9.26
N GLY A 108 -14.95 -10.29 9.47
CA GLY A 108 -13.90 -9.54 10.16
C GLY A 108 -14.22 -9.43 11.64
N ALA A 109 -13.52 -10.20 12.47
CA ALA A 109 -13.65 -10.16 13.92
C ALA A 109 -12.45 -9.48 14.58
N ARG A 110 -12.71 -8.66 15.61
CA ARG A 110 -11.67 -8.07 16.47
C ARG A 110 -12.22 -7.75 17.85
N MET A 111 -11.39 -7.90 18.87
CA MET A 111 -11.64 -7.29 20.16
C MET A 111 -11.29 -5.80 20.09
N THR A 112 -12.14 -4.96 20.63
CA THR A 112 -11.94 -3.51 20.72
C THR A 112 -11.97 -3.09 22.17
N VAL A 113 -11.01 -2.29 22.58
CA VAL A 113 -10.92 -1.66 23.90
C VAL A 113 -10.95 -0.16 23.67
N ALA A 114 -11.99 0.52 24.15
CA ALA A 114 -12.17 1.95 24.02
C ALA A 114 -12.16 2.59 25.42
N TYR A 115 -11.23 3.51 25.65
CA TYR A 115 -11.21 4.33 26.85
C TYR A 115 -11.76 5.71 26.56
N ASP A 116 -12.64 6.22 27.43
CA ASP A 116 -13.08 7.61 27.36
C ASP A 116 -11.89 8.56 27.59
N GLY A 117 -11.79 9.59 26.74
CA GLY A 117 -10.71 10.58 26.79
C GLY A 117 -11.12 11.94 26.25
N ASP A 118 -10.41 12.99 26.71
CA ASP A 118 -10.69 14.40 26.34
C ASP A 118 -10.54 14.70 24.84
N ALA A 119 -9.82 13.85 24.10
CA ALA A 119 -9.58 13.98 22.66
C ALA A 119 -10.41 12.99 21.81
N GLY A 120 -11.41 12.33 22.42
CA GLY A 120 -12.12 11.18 21.86
C GLY A 120 -11.61 9.86 22.42
N PRO A 121 -12.24 8.72 22.05
CA PRO A 121 -11.90 7.43 22.62
C PRO A 121 -10.49 6.98 22.20
N GLU A 122 -9.67 6.60 23.17
CA GLU A 122 -8.42 5.87 22.92
C GLU A 122 -8.80 4.42 22.57
N ILE A 123 -8.63 4.05 21.30
CA ILE A 123 -9.04 2.74 20.78
C ILE A 123 -7.83 1.83 20.57
N GLN A 124 -7.91 0.62 21.12
CA GLN A 124 -7.01 -0.48 20.82
C GLN A 124 -7.80 -1.63 20.20
N ASN A 125 -7.33 -2.15 19.07
CA ASN A 125 -7.95 -3.28 18.38
C ASN A 125 -7.02 -4.49 18.42
N ALA A 126 -7.56 -5.66 18.74
CA ALA A 126 -6.88 -6.94 18.60
C ALA A 126 -7.63 -7.79 17.56
N ARG A 127 -7.06 -7.94 16.38
CA ARG A 127 -7.68 -8.68 15.27
C ARG A 127 -7.71 -10.16 15.57
N MET A 128 -8.80 -10.81 15.14
CA MET A 128 -8.99 -12.24 15.32
C MET A 128 -8.82 -12.97 13.98
N SER A 129 -8.19 -14.14 14.02
CA SER A 129 -7.82 -14.94 12.85
C SER A 129 -8.06 -16.43 13.10
N PRO A 130 -8.26 -17.25 12.05
CA PRO A 130 -8.43 -18.69 12.21
C PRO A 130 -7.25 -19.33 12.95
N THR A 131 -7.52 -20.18 13.93
CA THR A 131 -6.47 -20.90 14.69
C THR A 131 -6.02 -22.20 14.01
N GLY A 132 -6.83 -22.69 13.06
CA GLY A 132 -6.72 -24.02 12.47
C GLY A 132 -7.59 -25.08 13.17
N ARG A 133 -8.23 -24.74 14.30
CA ARG A 133 -9.25 -25.58 14.91
C ARG A 133 -10.58 -25.42 14.18
N ALA A 134 -11.21 -26.56 13.88
CA ALA A 134 -12.52 -26.60 13.28
C ALA A 134 -13.28 -27.83 13.78
N THR A 135 -14.60 -27.73 13.87
CA THR A 135 -15.48 -28.86 14.15
C THR A 135 -15.90 -29.55 12.85
N SER A 136 -16.37 -30.80 12.93
CA SER A 136 -16.77 -31.58 11.75
C SER A 136 -18.01 -31.04 11.02
N ASP A 137 -18.82 -30.25 11.72
CA ASP A 137 -20.01 -29.55 11.23
C ASP A 137 -19.72 -28.10 10.78
N GLY A 138 -18.44 -27.70 10.76
CA GLY A 138 -17.98 -26.52 10.03
C GLY A 138 -17.79 -25.24 10.84
N TRP A 139 -17.85 -25.30 12.18
CA TRP A 139 -17.43 -24.19 13.02
C TRP A 139 -15.91 -24.03 12.96
N ILE A 140 -15.44 -22.80 12.84
CA ILE A 140 -14.03 -22.42 12.77
C ILE A 140 -13.73 -21.48 13.93
N GLU A 141 -12.71 -21.79 14.71
CA GLU A 141 -12.27 -20.92 15.78
C GLU A 141 -11.45 -19.75 15.21
N MET A 142 -11.85 -18.54 15.58
CA MET A 142 -11.12 -17.30 15.38
C MET A 142 -10.54 -16.87 16.73
N ALA A 143 -9.26 -16.49 16.79
CA ALA A 143 -8.66 -16.01 18.03
C ALA A 143 -7.80 -14.77 17.82
N SER A 144 -7.69 -13.96 18.87
CA SER A 144 -6.78 -12.81 18.95
C SER A 144 -5.44 -13.19 19.56
N ASN A 145 -4.41 -12.40 19.25
CA ASN A 145 -3.20 -12.37 20.07
C ASN A 145 -3.48 -11.68 21.42
N GLU A 146 -2.53 -11.77 22.34
CA GLU A 146 -2.64 -11.13 23.65
C GLU A 146 -2.80 -9.61 23.52
N PHE A 147 -3.82 -9.05 24.17
CA PHE A 147 -4.11 -7.62 24.17
C PHE A 147 -4.20 -7.06 25.60
N PRO A 148 -3.45 -5.97 25.91
CA PRO A 148 -3.45 -5.39 27.25
C PRO A 148 -4.70 -4.55 27.50
N VAL A 149 -5.26 -4.65 28.70
CA VAL A 149 -6.39 -3.84 29.16
C VAL A 149 -6.10 -3.28 30.56
N ASP A 150 -6.29 -1.97 30.72
CA ASP A 150 -6.35 -1.33 32.02
C ASP A 150 -7.80 -1.26 32.48
N GLY A 151 -8.30 -2.36 33.04
CA GLY A 151 -9.67 -2.44 33.55
C GLY A 151 -9.96 -1.46 34.68
N THR A 152 -8.94 -0.88 35.32
CA THR A 152 -9.13 0.14 36.36
C THR A 152 -9.63 1.48 35.81
N ARG A 153 -9.45 1.70 34.50
CA ARG A 153 -10.02 2.84 33.76
C ARG A 153 -11.46 2.59 33.28
N MET A 154 -12.02 1.41 33.54
CA MET A 154 -13.37 1.00 33.11
C MET A 154 -13.63 1.24 31.61
N PRO A 155 -12.78 0.70 30.71
CA PRO A 155 -13.01 0.85 29.27
C PRO A 155 -14.29 0.14 28.82
N HIS A 156 -14.84 0.59 27.70
CA HIS A 156 -15.78 -0.21 26.90
C HIS A 156 -14.98 -1.28 26.15
N VAL A 157 -15.29 -2.56 26.41
CA VAL A 157 -14.67 -3.70 25.73
C VAL A 157 -15.77 -4.45 24.98
N TYR A 158 -15.52 -4.74 23.70
CA TYR A 158 -16.49 -5.46 22.88
C TYR A 158 -15.82 -6.22 21.75
N VAL A 159 -16.42 -7.32 21.31
CA VAL A 159 -16.10 -7.92 20.01
C VAL A 159 -16.80 -7.11 18.93
N ARG A 160 -16.07 -6.71 17.88
CA ARG A 160 -16.61 -6.04 16.69
C ARG A 160 -16.56 -7.00 15.52
N LEU A 161 -17.71 -7.16 14.87
CA LEU A 161 -17.96 -8.13 13.81
C LEU A 161 -18.45 -7.43 12.55
N VAL A 162 -17.78 -7.68 11.42
CA VAL A 162 -18.16 -7.18 10.09
C VAL A 162 -18.34 -8.36 9.15
N ASP A 163 -19.52 -8.49 8.57
CA ASP A 163 -19.85 -9.48 7.56
C ASP A 163 -19.37 -9.01 6.18
N PHE A 164 -18.72 -9.92 5.44
CA PHE A 164 -18.33 -9.75 4.04
C PHE A 164 -19.06 -10.73 3.10
N ALA A 165 -19.88 -11.64 3.62
CA ALA A 165 -20.71 -12.59 2.88
C ALA A 165 -21.99 -11.95 2.30
N GLY A 166 -22.38 -10.78 2.81
CA GLY A 166 -23.52 -10.03 2.30
C GLY A 166 -24.85 -10.66 2.71
N VAL A 167 -25.62 -11.18 1.75
CA VAL A 167 -26.99 -11.65 2.02
C VAL A 167 -27.09 -12.98 2.77
N GLU A 168 -26.02 -13.78 2.80
CA GLU A 168 -26.05 -15.09 3.48
C GLU A 168 -25.83 -14.96 4.99
N GLY A 169 -25.12 -13.92 5.43
CA GLY A 169 -24.73 -13.72 6.82
C GLY A 169 -23.65 -14.69 7.31
N VAL A 170 -23.24 -14.49 8.55
CA VAL A 170 -22.25 -15.33 9.26
C VAL A 170 -22.80 -15.73 10.61
N ASP A 171 -22.74 -17.02 10.92
CA ASP A 171 -23.12 -17.54 12.23
C ASP A 171 -21.94 -17.37 13.20
N VAL A 172 -22.20 -16.89 14.40
CA VAL A 172 -21.22 -16.69 15.47
C VAL A 172 -21.73 -17.28 16.78
N ASP A 173 -20.82 -17.90 17.52
CA ASP A 173 -21.11 -18.56 18.78
C ASP A 173 -19.85 -18.57 19.69
N ALA A 174 -20.05 -18.85 20.97
CA ALA A 174 -19.03 -19.16 21.96
C ALA A 174 -17.85 -18.17 21.96
N LEU A 175 -18.15 -16.89 22.17
CA LEU A 175 -17.13 -15.88 22.45
C LEU A 175 -16.60 -16.11 23.87
N GLU A 176 -15.29 -16.25 24.00
CA GLU A 176 -14.63 -16.45 25.28
C GLU A 176 -13.46 -15.50 25.44
N VAL A 177 -13.28 -14.95 26.64
CA VAL A 177 -12.11 -14.12 26.98
C VAL A 177 -11.41 -14.68 28.22
N VAL A 178 -10.10 -14.92 28.09
CA VAL A 178 -9.25 -15.53 29.12
C VAL A 178 -8.09 -14.60 29.45
N ARG A 179 -7.76 -14.49 30.74
CA ARG A 179 -6.56 -13.77 31.20
C ARG A 179 -5.30 -14.53 30.76
N SER A 180 -4.41 -13.89 30.01
CA SER A 180 -3.24 -14.56 29.41
C SER A 180 -1.89 -14.03 29.91
N GLY A 181 -1.82 -12.80 30.40
CA GLY A 181 -0.54 -12.17 30.73
C GLY A 181 -0.63 -10.92 31.59
N GLU A 182 0.53 -10.31 31.82
CA GLU A 182 0.66 -9.04 32.52
C GLU A 182 0.32 -7.87 31.60
N TYR A 183 -0.22 -6.79 32.16
CA TYR A 183 -0.54 -5.59 31.40
C TYR A 183 0.70 -4.95 30.79
N TYR A 184 0.65 -4.70 29.49
CA TYR A 184 1.59 -3.87 28.77
C TYR A 184 1.04 -2.45 28.60
N GLY A 185 1.75 -1.45 29.13
CA GLY A 185 1.34 -0.05 29.07
C GLY A 185 1.89 0.70 27.84
N PRO A 186 1.24 1.81 27.46
CA PRO A 186 1.77 2.68 26.42
C PRO A 186 3.17 3.16 26.79
N THR A 187 4.12 2.96 25.88
CA THR A 187 5.53 3.32 26.06
C THR A 187 5.92 4.28 24.94
N THR A 188 6.53 5.41 25.29
CA THR A 188 7.08 6.37 24.33
C THR A 188 8.41 5.89 23.78
N CYS A 189 8.71 6.21 22.53
CA CYS A 189 9.91 5.76 21.83
C CYS A 189 10.37 6.79 20.79
N GLU A 190 11.62 6.70 20.36
CA GLU A 190 12.21 7.56 19.34
C GLU A 190 12.66 6.72 18.13
N GLY A 191 11.87 6.76 17.04
CA GLY A 191 12.19 6.13 15.76
C GLY A 191 11.97 4.62 15.72
N VAL A 192 11.72 4.08 14.51
CA VAL A 192 11.09 2.76 14.31
C VAL A 192 11.77 1.56 14.98
N ARG A 193 13.08 1.63 15.24
CA ARG A 193 13.89 0.55 15.85
C ARG A 193 14.34 0.87 17.28
N ASP A 194 13.63 1.74 17.99
CA ASP A 194 13.94 1.99 19.40
C ASP A 194 13.83 0.68 20.22
N PRO A 195 14.91 0.21 20.87
CA PRO A 195 14.89 -1.02 21.64
C PRO A 195 13.92 -0.97 22.85
N VAL A 196 13.45 0.21 23.26
CA VAL A 196 12.47 0.35 24.35
C VAL A 196 11.15 -0.36 24.04
N CYS A 197 10.80 -0.51 22.77
CA CYS A 197 9.58 -1.21 22.35
C CYS A 197 9.70 -2.73 22.51
N GLY A 198 10.92 -3.28 22.58
CA GLY A 198 11.14 -4.71 22.61
C GLY A 198 10.88 -5.39 21.25
N PRO A 199 10.98 -6.73 21.20
CA PRO A 199 10.98 -7.48 19.94
C PRO A 199 9.59 -7.62 19.28
N ASP A 200 8.50 -7.43 20.05
CA ASP A 200 7.11 -7.65 19.61
C ASP A 200 6.36 -6.35 19.28
N ALA A 201 7.07 -5.22 19.30
CA ALA A 201 6.51 -3.92 18.99
C ALA A 201 7.44 -3.10 18.10
N LEU A 202 6.85 -2.13 17.41
CA LEU A 202 7.56 -1.12 16.63
C LEU A 202 7.26 0.26 17.19
N CYS A 203 8.22 1.16 17.07
CA CYS A 203 7.94 2.56 17.33
C CYS A 203 7.25 3.19 16.12
N VAL A 204 6.02 3.66 16.31
CA VAL A 204 5.24 4.33 15.25
C VAL A 204 4.66 5.62 15.81
N GLY A 205 5.08 6.76 15.26
CA GLY A 205 4.59 8.08 15.69
C GLY A 205 4.89 8.38 17.16
N GLY A 206 6.07 7.98 17.65
CA GLY A 206 6.52 8.24 19.02
C GLY A 206 5.98 7.28 20.09
N ALA A 207 5.22 6.25 19.69
CA ALA A 207 4.65 5.26 20.61
C ALA A 207 4.96 3.81 20.18
N CYS A 208 5.27 2.96 21.16
CA CYS A 208 5.44 1.53 20.94
C CYS A 208 4.09 0.88 20.64
N ARG A 209 3.96 0.29 19.46
CA ARG A 209 2.76 -0.41 19.00
C ARG A 209 3.03 -1.91 18.95
N LEU A 210 2.25 -2.69 19.70
CA LEU A 210 2.33 -4.15 19.70
C LEU A 210 1.92 -4.69 18.33
N GLY A 211 2.84 -5.35 17.63
CA GLY A 211 2.56 -5.86 16.28
C GLY A 211 1.66 -7.09 16.27
N GLY A 212 1.65 -7.85 17.36
CA GLY A 212 0.77 -9.01 17.53
C GLY A 212 -0.72 -8.67 17.37
N LEU A 213 -1.14 -7.43 17.66
CA LEU A 213 -2.54 -7.02 17.63
C LEU A 213 -3.14 -6.94 16.22
N SER A 214 -2.30 -6.82 15.19
CA SER A 214 -2.75 -6.62 13.80
C SER A 214 -2.49 -7.82 12.89
N VAL A 215 -1.89 -8.88 13.42
CA VAL A 215 -1.51 -10.09 12.67
C VAL A 215 -2.22 -11.32 13.24
N PRO A 216 -2.30 -12.44 12.48
CA PRO A 216 -2.90 -13.67 12.97
C PRO A 216 -2.17 -14.23 14.19
N VAL A 217 -2.81 -15.15 14.90
CA VAL A 217 -2.14 -15.89 15.97
C VAL A 217 -0.94 -16.67 15.45
N LEU A 218 0.05 -16.92 16.31
CA LEU A 218 1.20 -17.75 15.96
C LEU A 218 0.69 -19.18 15.66
N PRO A 219 0.99 -19.76 14.48
CA PRO A 219 0.61 -21.14 14.22
C PRO A 219 1.18 -22.09 15.28
N PRO A 220 0.39 -23.10 15.68
CA PRO A 220 0.83 -24.06 16.68
C PRO A 220 2.08 -24.81 16.18
N PRO A 221 2.96 -25.27 17.08
CA PRO A 221 4.27 -25.82 16.71
C PRO A 221 4.23 -26.87 15.58
N GLU A 222 3.21 -27.72 15.57
CA GLU A 222 3.00 -28.78 14.58
C GLU A 222 2.56 -28.30 13.19
N LEU A 223 1.95 -27.11 13.08
CA LEU A 223 1.52 -26.53 11.80
C LEU A 223 2.42 -25.40 11.31
N ARG A 224 3.37 -24.96 12.14
CA ARG A 224 4.18 -23.77 11.86
C ARG A 224 5.06 -23.91 10.62
N GLU A 225 5.77 -25.03 10.50
CA GLU A 225 6.60 -25.29 9.32
C GLU A 225 5.74 -25.48 8.06
N ASP A 226 4.64 -26.24 8.15
CA ASP A 226 3.73 -26.47 7.03
C ASP A 226 3.09 -25.18 6.52
N THR A 227 2.73 -24.28 7.43
CA THR A 227 2.20 -22.95 7.08
C THR A 227 3.26 -22.12 6.35
N ALA A 228 4.51 -22.10 6.84
CA ALA A 228 5.60 -21.39 6.20
C ALA A 228 5.89 -21.97 4.80
N VAL A 229 5.92 -23.30 4.66
CA VAL A 229 6.08 -23.99 3.37
C VAL A 229 4.93 -23.65 2.41
N ALA A 230 3.68 -23.61 2.88
CA ALA A 230 2.55 -23.24 2.03
C ALA A 230 2.66 -21.80 1.49
N LEU A 231 3.07 -20.84 2.33
CA LEU A 231 3.33 -19.46 1.90
C LEU A 231 4.50 -19.37 0.92
N ARG A 232 5.57 -20.11 1.22
CA ARG A 232 6.77 -20.22 0.38
C ARG A 232 6.43 -20.72 -1.04
N GLU A 233 5.63 -21.78 -1.13
CA GLU A 233 5.25 -22.34 -2.43
C GLU A 233 4.34 -21.41 -3.21
N ARG A 234 3.50 -20.59 -2.55
CA ARG A 234 2.75 -19.53 -3.26
C ARG A 234 3.68 -18.54 -3.94
N PHE A 235 4.72 -18.07 -3.26
CA PHE A 235 5.74 -17.22 -3.89
C PHE A 235 6.42 -17.97 -5.04
N ARG A 236 6.91 -19.19 -4.79
CA ARG A 236 7.65 -19.97 -5.80
C ARG A 236 6.85 -20.22 -7.08
N LEU A 237 5.58 -20.57 -6.95
CA LEU A 237 4.73 -21.01 -8.06
C LEU A 237 4.17 -19.85 -8.88
N PHE A 238 3.76 -18.77 -8.21
CA PHE A 238 2.94 -17.74 -8.82
C PHE A 238 3.63 -16.38 -8.99
N PHE A 239 4.72 -16.13 -8.26
CA PHE A 239 5.36 -14.80 -8.26
C PHE A 239 6.20 -14.54 -9.50
N GLY A 240 6.01 -13.36 -10.08
CA GLY A 240 7.00 -12.61 -10.85
C GLY A 240 7.19 -13.05 -12.31
N GLY A 241 8.28 -12.52 -12.88
CA GLY A 241 8.78 -12.81 -14.22
C GLY A 241 10.31 -12.86 -14.20
N HIS A 242 10.98 -12.67 -15.34
CA HIS A 242 12.38 -13.09 -15.48
C HIS A 242 13.33 -12.46 -14.46
N LYS A 243 13.38 -11.12 -14.38
CA LYS A 243 14.27 -10.41 -13.45
C LYS A 243 13.90 -10.69 -11.99
N THR A 244 12.63 -10.51 -11.63
CA THR A 244 12.19 -10.60 -10.22
C THR A 244 12.30 -12.02 -9.66
N ARG A 245 12.13 -13.05 -10.49
CA ARG A 245 12.33 -14.44 -10.05
C ARG A 245 13.79 -14.83 -9.87
N LEU A 246 14.70 -14.26 -10.64
CA LEU A 246 16.13 -14.55 -10.54
C LEU A 246 16.83 -13.74 -9.44
N VAL A 247 16.37 -12.51 -9.19
CA VAL A 247 17.03 -11.56 -8.28
C VAL A 247 16.32 -11.48 -6.94
N ASP A 248 15.02 -11.19 -6.94
CA ASP A 248 14.28 -10.77 -5.75
C ASP A 248 13.65 -11.98 -5.00
N LEU A 249 13.08 -12.94 -5.74
CA LEU A 249 12.47 -14.15 -5.18
C LEU A 249 13.41 -14.96 -4.26
N PRO A 250 14.69 -15.23 -4.59
CA PRO A 250 15.57 -15.99 -3.70
C PRO A 250 15.77 -15.33 -2.33
N VAL A 251 15.78 -13.99 -2.27
CA VAL A 251 15.89 -13.22 -1.03
C VAL A 251 14.65 -13.43 -0.16
N ALA A 252 13.46 -13.29 -0.77
CA ALA A 252 12.19 -13.48 -0.10
C ALA A 252 12.02 -14.92 0.44
N LEU A 253 12.37 -15.93 -0.37
CA LEU A 253 12.29 -17.34 0.03
C LEU A 253 13.20 -17.63 1.23
N ALA A 254 14.42 -17.08 1.24
CA ALA A 254 15.34 -17.23 2.37
C ALA A 254 14.80 -16.57 3.66
N THR A 255 13.95 -15.54 3.55
CA THR A 255 13.26 -14.94 4.69
C THR A 255 12.12 -15.82 5.19
N ILE A 256 11.31 -16.40 4.30
CA ILE A 256 10.26 -17.35 4.70
C ILE A 256 10.83 -18.58 5.41
N ASP A 257 11.98 -19.09 4.95
CA ASP A 257 12.62 -20.26 5.56
C ASP A 257 12.98 -20.08 7.05
N ARG A 258 13.11 -18.83 7.53
CA ARG A 258 13.36 -18.50 8.95
C ARG A 258 12.09 -18.46 9.80
N MET A 259 10.90 -18.37 9.20
CA MET A 259 9.63 -18.21 9.93
C MET A 259 9.34 -19.38 10.87
N LYS A 260 9.76 -20.60 10.51
CA LYS A 260 9.54 -21.79 11.35
C LYS A 260 10.16 -21.68 12.75
N ASP A 261 11.19 -20.85 12.89
CA ASP A 261 11.91 -20.67 14.16
C ASP A 261 11.28 -19.60 15.04
N ALA A 262 10.31 -18.84 14.53
CA ALA A 262 9.68 -17.72 15.23
C ALA A 262 9.05 -18.13 16.56
N LYS A 263 9.17 -17.24 17.55
CA LYS A 263 8.66 -17.44 18.91
C LYS A 263 7.38 -16.69 19.18
N THR A 264 7.07 -15.67 18.38
CA THR A 264 5.89 -14.82 18.56
C THR A 264 5.14 -14.67 17.25
N ALA A 265 3.85 -14.34 17.35
CA ALA A 265 3.00 -14.10 16.19
C ALA A 265 3.57 -12.96 15.33
N TRP A 266 4.06 -11.90 15.98
CA TRP A 266 4.68 -10.78 15.31
C TRP A 266 5.91 -11.18 14.50
N GLU A 267 6.86 -11.90 15.12
CA GLU A 267 8.06 -12.37 14.43
C GLU A 267 7.71 -13.23 13.20
N TYR A 268 6.74 -14.13 13.33
CA TYR A 268 6.31 -15.02 12.26
C TYR A 268 5.69 -14.24 11.08
N TRP A 269 4.67 -13.42 11.34
CA TRP A 269 3.92 -12.73 10.30
C TRP A 269 4.65 -11.50 9.74
N ASN A 270 5.46 -10.80 10.54
CA ASN A 270 6.36 -9.78 10.02
C ASN A 270 7.47 -10.39 9.14
N GLY A 271 7.90 -11.63 9.43
CA GLY A 271 8.77 -12.40 8.52
C GLY A 271 8.13 -12.60 7.14
N PHE A 272 6.86 -13.00 7.10
CA PHE A 272 6.11 -13.12 5.84
C PHE A 272 5.93 -11.77 5.12
N ALA A 273 5.53 -10.73 5.85
CA ALA A 273 5.35 -9.40 5.27
C ALA A 273 6.67 -8.82 4.72
N THR A 274 7.77 -9.01 5.45
CA THR A 274 9.12 -8.66 5.00
C THR A 274 9.51 -9.42 3.75
N ALA A 275 9.25 -10.74 3.69
CA ALA A 275 9.49 -11.52 2.49
C ALA A 275 8.69 -10.97 1.28
N GLY A 276 7.42 -10.60 1.49
CA GLY A 276 6.59 -9.97 0.46
C GLY A 276 7.19 -8.67 -0.07
N ARG A 277 7.65 -7.77 0.82
CA ARG A 277 8.30 -6.51 0.43
C ARG A 277 9.66 -6.71 -0.24
N GLN A 278 10.39 -7.75 0.13
CA GLN A 278 11.65 -8.14 -0.51
C GLN A 278 11.50 -8.66 -1.94
N LEU A 279 10.27 -8.99 -2.36
CA LEU A 279 9.99 -9.32 -3.76
C LEU A 279 10.14 -8.10 -4.69
N HIS A 280 10.19 -6.88 -4.12
CA HIS A 280 10.55 -5.64 -4.83
C HIS A 280 9.76 -5.46 -6.13
N ASP A 281 8.44 -5.49 -5.99
CA ASP A 281 7.52 -5.44 -7.12
C ASP A 281 6.28 -4.60 -6.79
N TRP A 282 5.89 -3.75 -7.73
CA TRP A 282 4.83 -2.74 -7.59
C TRP A 282 3.43 -3.34 -7.42
N HIS A 283 3.19 -4.55 -7.92
CA HIS A 283 1.91 -5.25 -7.77
C HIS A 283 1.87 -6.18 -6.55
N THR A 284 2.97 -6.30 -5.82
CA THR A 284 3.11 -7.22 -4.71
C THR A 284 2.92 -6.49 -3.39
N ARG A 285 1.99 -6.98 -2.56
CA ARG A 285 1.72 -6.40 -1.25
C ARG A 285 1.37 -7.48 -0.24
N VAL A 286 1.96 -7.37 0.94
CA VAL A 286 1.53 -8.08 2.16
C VAL A 286 1.24 -7.01 3.19
N ASN A 287 -0.03 -6.62 3.27
CA ASN A 287 -0.45 -5.50 4.11
C ASN A 287 -1.30 -6.01 5.27
N GLY A 288 -1.26 -5.27 6.37
CA GLY A 288 -2.03 -5.51 7.57
C GLY A 288 -2.34 -4.19 8.26
N ALA A 289 -3.29 -4.19 9.19
CA ALA A 289 -3.77 -2.97 9.83
C ALA A 289 -2.88 -2.54 11.02
N MET A 290 -1.57 -2.53 10.82
CA MET A 290 -0.56 -2.14 11.83
C MET A 290 -0.65 -0.66 12.22
N LEU A 291 -1.40 0.13 11.45
CA LEU A 291 -1.52 1.59 11.58
C LEU A 291 -2.90 2.03 12.09
N GLU A 292 -3.73 1.10 12.57
CA GLU A 292 -4.98 1.48 13.25
C GLU A 292 -4.67 2.35 14.48
N GLY A 293 -5.17 3.58 14.47
CA GLY A 293 -4.86 4.61 15.47
C GLY A 293 -4.09 5.82 14.92
N GLY A 294 -3.57 5.75 13.68
CA GLY A 294 -2.92 6.87 12.98
C GLY A 294 -1.64 7.38 13.65
N VAL A 295 -1.01 8.37 13.02
CA VAL A 295 0.05 9.18 13.62
C VAL A 295 -0.49 10.57 13.90
N ARG A 296 -0.09 11.17 15.01
CA ARG A 296 -0.54 12.51 15.37
C ARG A 296 0.13 13.55 14.48
N GLY A 297 -0.68 14.39 13.82
CA GLY A 297 -0.19 15.48 12.96
C GLY A 297 -0.05 15.07 11.49
N ARG A 298 0.58 15.93 10.70
CA ARG A 298 0.87 15.72 9.27
C ARG A 298 2.07 16.53 8.82
N ILE A 299 2.80 16.00 7.83
CA ILE A 299 3.78 16.75 7.02
C ILE A 299 3.11 16.96 5.67
N ASN A 300 2.34 18.03 5.56
CA ASN A 300 1.47 18.30 4.40
C ASN A 300 2.28 18.88 3.22
N ALA A 301 3.33 18.19 2.81
CA ALA A 301 4.24 18.60 1.75
C ALA A 301 4.46 17.45 0.76
N CYS A 302 4.58 17.80 -0.51
CA CYS A 302 4.96 16.88 -1.58
C CYS A 302 6.46 16.98 -1.82
N PHE A 303 7.16 15.88 -1.57
CA PHE A 303 8.56 15.71 -1.90
C PHE A 303 8.68 15.11 -3.30
N ILE A 304 9.67 15.56 -4.06
CA ILE A 304 9.97 15.06 -5.41
C ILE A 304 11.48 14.91 -5.60
N GLU A 305 11.86 14.04 -6.53
CA GLU A 305 13.23 13.94 -7.03
C GLU A 305 13.59 15.17 -7.87
N GLY A 306 14.81 15.67 -7.74
CA GLY A 306 15.23 16.89 -8.42
C GLY A 306 16.74 17.18 -8.36
N ASP A 307 17.09 18.36 -8.86
CA ASP A 307 18.44 18.91 -8.88
C ASP A 307 18.52 20.13 -7.95
N ALA A 308 19.22 20.00 -6.82
CA ALA A 308 19.40 21.06 -5.84
C ALA A 308 20.50 22.07 -6.23
N ASP A 309 20.38 22.62 -7.42
CA ASP A 309 21.37 23.47 -8.10
C ASP A 309 21.81 24.70 -7.30
N LEU A 310 21.01 25.16 -6.34
CA LEU A 310 21.34 26.30 -5.46
C LEU A 310 22.05 25.92 -4.16
N THR A 311 22.00 24.65 -3.74
CA THR A 311 22.41 24.23 -2.38
C THR A 311 23.43 23.10 -2.34
N HIS A 312 23.96 22.65 -3.49
CA HIS A 312 25.03 21.64 -3.54
C HIS A 312 26.32 22.06 -2.83
N ASN A 313 26.59 23.37 -2.73
CA ASN A 313 27.73 23.90 -1.98
C ASN A 313 27.56 23.76 -0.46
N VAL A 314 26.32 23.71 0.04
CA VAL A 314 26.00 23.53 1.46
C VAL A 314 25.94 22.04 1.80
N TRP A 315 25.25 21.25 0.96
CA TRP A 315 25.17 19.80 1.08
C TRP A 315 25.38 19.16 -0.30
N PRO A 316 26.49 18.45 -0.55
CA PRO A 316 26.75 17.86 -1.86
C PRO A 316 25.67 16.87 -2.30
N LYS A 317 25.42 16.78 -3.62
CA LYS A 317 24.54 15.74 -4.20
C LYS A 317 25.05 14.34 -3.84
N HIS A 318 24.14 13.43 -3.53
CA HIS A 318 24.47 12.05 -3.23
C HIS A 318 24.91 11.32 -4.52
N PRO A 319 25.93 10.44 -4.50
CA PRO A 319 26.43 9.81 -5.73
C PRO A 319 25.48 8.80 -6.38
N LEU A 320 24.45 8.34 -5.66
CA LEU A 320 23.51 7.30 -6.13
C LEU A 320 22.05 7.77 -6.22
N TYR A 321 21.72 8.91 -5.62
CA TYR A 321 20.34 9.35 -5.46
C TYR A 321 20.21 10.81 -5.85
N ASP A 322 19.07 11.15 -6.45
CA ASP A 322 18.72 12.54 -6.74
C ASP A 322 18.36 13.29 -5.46
N ASP A 323 18.41 14.62 -5.55
CA ASP A 323 18.06 15.46 -4.42
C ASP A 323 16.56 15.42 -4.17
N ILE A 324 16.18 15.54 -2.90
CA ILE A 324 14.76 15.58 -2.52
C ILE A 324 14.36 17.01 -2.23
N LEU A 325 13.47 17.53 -3.08
CA LEU A 325 12.96 18.90 -3.02
C LEU A 325 11.50 18.90 -2.59
N VAL A 326 11.11 19.94 -1.85
CA VAL A 326 9.70 20.25 -1.63
C VAL A 326 9.17 20.89 -2.91
N SER A 327 8.25 20.22 -3.58
CA SER A 327 7.56 20.74 -4.76
C SER A 327 6.58 21.84 -4.34
N HIS A 328 5.74 21.53 -3.37
CA HIS A 328 4.71 22.39 -2.81
C HIS A 328 4.33 21.88 -1.41
N ALA A 329 3.76 22.76 -0.59
CA ALA A 329 3.33 22.44 0.76
C ALA A 329 2.01 23.14 1.10
N GLY A 330 1.14 22.42 1.79
CA GLY A 330 -0.05 22.94 2.44
C GLY A 330 0.24 23.33 3.89
N MET A 331 -0.83 23.52 4.67
CA MET A 331 -0.68 23.88 6.08
C MET A 331 -0.17 22.71 6.91
N ASP A 332 1.02 22.85 7.50
CA ASP A 332 1.65 21.89 8.40
C ASP A 332 2.33 22.58 9.59
N GLY A 333 3.00 21.79 10.45
CA GLY A 333 3.77 22.28 11.60
C GLY A 333 5.19 22.75 11.26
N LEU A 334 5.68 22.50 10.04
CA LEU A 334 7.07 22.72 9.64
C LEU A 334 7.29 24.01 8.85
N GLY A 335 6.23 24.59 8.28
CA GLY A 335 6.31 25.79 7.45
C GLY A 335 7.18 25.58 6.20
N LEU A 336 7.12 24.38 5.61
CA LEU A 336 7.87 24.05 4.39
C LEU A 336 7.42 24.91 3.21
N GLN A 337 8.35 25.21 2.30
CA GLN A 337 8.09 25.99 1.09
C GLN A 337 8.65 25.29 -0.15
N ALA A 338 8.10 25.60 -1.32
CA ALA A 338 8.63 25.14 -2.59
C ALA A 338 10.14 25.45 -2.67
N GLY A 339 10.93 24.47 -3.10
CA GLY A 339 12.39 24.57 -3.20
C GLY A 339 13.16 24.30 -1.90
N ASP A 340 12.51 24.17 -0.74
CA ASP A 340 13.17 23.60 0.45
C ASP A 340 13.76 22.22 0.08
N ARG A 341 14.97 21.91 0.55
CA ARG A 341 15.64 20.63 0.27
C ARG A 341 15.69 19.78 1.52
N LEU A 342 15.11 18.58 1.47
CA LEU A 342 15.25 17.56 2.50
C LEU A 342 16.59 16.84 2.29
N VAL A 343 17.58 17.15 3.12
CA VAL A 343 18.95 16.63 2.95
C VAL A 343 19.22 15.36 3.73
N ALA A 344 18.50 15.13 4.84
CA ALA A 344 18.64 13.90 5.61
C ALA A 344 17.39 13.55 6.43
N ILE A 345 17.18 12.25 6.64
CA ILE A 345 16.28 11.67 7.65
C ILE A 345 17.13 10.74 8.52
N ASP A 346 17.13 10.95 9.84
CA ASP A 346 18.00 10.23 10.78
C ASP A 346 19.49 10.24 10.40
N GLY A 347 19.95 11.32 9.75
CA GLY A 347 21.34 11.48 9.29
C GLY A 347 21.68 10.78 7.96
N GLU A 348 20.70 10.19 7.28
CA GLU A 348 20.86 9.49 6.00
C GLU A 348 20.13 10.19 4.85
N HIS A 349 20.57 9.98 3.61
CA HIS A 349 19.82 10.45 2.44
C HIS A 349 18.37 9.93 2.47
N PRO A 350 17.33 10.74 2.16
CA PRO A 350 15.94 10.32 2.35
C PRO A 350 15.55 9.02 1.65
N ILE A 351 15.98 8.83 0.38
CA ILE A 351 15.77 7.57 -0.36
C ILE A 351 16.47 6.39 0.33
N ALA A 352 17.71 6.58 0.80
CA ALA A 352 18.47 5.52 1.48
C ALA A 352 17.78 5.09 2.77
N TRP A 353 17.28 6.07 3.54
CA TRP A 353 16.52 5.85 4.76
C TRP A 353 15.21 5.09 4.48
N ALA A 354 14.41 5.53 3.51
CA ALA A 354 13.13 4.91 3.17
C ALA A 354 13.30 3.44 2.75
N ARG A 355 14.33 3.14 1.95
CA ARG A 355 14.64 1.76 1.52
C ARG A 355 14.97 0.82 2.69
N LYS A 356 15.46 1.33 3.81
CA LYS A 356 15.74 0.54 5.01
C LYS A 356 14.49 0.16 5.79
N LEU A 357 13.31 0.62 5.40
CA LEU A 357 12.05 0.29 6.08
C LEU A 357 11.38 -0.99 5.55
N VAL A 358 12.00 -1.69 4.60
CA VAL A 358 11.50 -2.93 3.97
C VAL A 358 11.12 -4.04 4.96
N ASP A 359 11.61 -4.01 6.19
CA ASP A 359 11.34 -4.99 7.27
C ASP A 359 10.27 -4.52 8.27
N VAL A 360 9.90 -3.24 8.27
CA VAL A 360 9.04 -2.63 9.30
C VAL A 360 7.87 -1.83 8.76
N ASP A 361 7.93 -1.33 7.53
CA ASP A 361 6.83 -0.57 6.94
C ASP A 361 5.82 -1.50 6.26
N TRP A 362 4.65 -1.66 6.88
CA TRP A 362 3.57 -2.48 6.35
C TRP A 362 2.77 -1.79 5.24
N GLY A 363 3.07 -0.53 4.94
CA GLY A 363 2.63 0.19 3.74
C GLY A 363 3.70 0.30 2.67
N TYR A 364 4.85 -0.39 2.81
CA TYR A 364 5.98 -0.25 1.90
C TYR A 364 5.57 -0.57 0.46
N HIS A 365 5.77 0.42 -0.40
CA HIS A 365 5.44 0.36 -1.82
C HIS A 365 6.64 0.88 -2.60
N VAL A 366 7.02 0.15 -3.66
CA VAL A 366 8.23 0.45 -4.41
C VAL A 366 8.06 0.00 -5.86
N ALA A 367 8.69 0.73 -6.78
CA ALA A 367 8.86 0.33 -8.17
C ALA A 367 9.50 -1.06 -8.30
N THR A 368 9.15 -1.78 -9.37
CA THR A 368 9.79 -3.05 -9.72
C THR A 368 11.18 -2.82 -10.33
N ASP A 369 11.40 -1.68 -10.98
CA ASP A 369 12.71 -1.18 -11.40
C ASP A 369 13.45 -0.55 -10.22
N SER A 370 14.61 -1.11 -9.89
CA SER A 370 15.44 -0.68 -8.76
C SER A 370 16.07 0.71 -8.90
N ALA A 371 15.95 1.33 -10.08
CA ALA A 371 16.42 2.69 -10.38
C ALA A 371 15.31 3.75 -10.29
N SER A 372 14.05 3.36 -10.01
CA SER A 372 12.94 4.31 -9.82
C SER A 372 12.64 4.46 -8.32
N TYR A 373 12.57 5.70 -7.82
CA TYR A 373 12.36 6.00 -6.40
C TYR A 373 11.14 6.85 -6.10
N ALA A 374 10.37 7.22 -7.13
CA ALA A 374 9.21 8.07 -7.04
C ALA A 374 8.21 7.66 -5.93
N ASP A 375 7.86 6.38 -5.84
CA ASP A 375 6.92 5.88 -4.81
C ASP A 375 7.45 6.12 -3.38
N LEU A 376 8.75 5.95 -3.16
CA LEU A 376 9.36 6.17 -1.84
C LEU A 376 9.35 7.66 -1.47
N VAL A 377 9.64 8.52 -2.44
CA VAL A 377 9.71 9.96 -2.25
C VAL A 377 8.32 10.56 -2.03
N GLU A 378 7.32 10.14 -2.81
CA GLU A 378 5.91 10.53 -2.67
C GLU A 378 5.37 10.17 -1.27
N GLY A 379 5.79 9.02 -0.72
CA GLY A 379 5.37 8.54 0.59
C GLY A 379 6.06 9.19 1.80
N LEU A 380 7.07 10.05 1.61
CA LEU A 380 7.81 10.66 2.73
C LEU A 380 6.92 11.59 3.57
N GLY A 381 6.13 12.43 2.89
CA GLY A 381 5.18 13.36 3.47
C GLY A 381 3.73 12.95 3.20
N GLY A 382 2.87 13.94 2.99
CA GLY A 382 1.51 13.74 2.51
C GLY A 382 0.40 14.06 3.52
N PRO A 383 -0.84 13.79 3.13
CA PRO A 383 -2.02 14.20 3.87
C PRO A 383 -2.18 13.41 5.17
N GLN A 384 -3.06 13.87 6.07
CA GLN A 384 -3.24 13.27 7.39
C GLN A 384 -3.61 11.77 7.31
N TRP A 385 -4.45 11.39 6.34
CA TRP A 385 -4.87 10.01 6.15
C TRP A 385 -3.75 9.10 5.62
N ALA A 386 -2.79 9.65 4.87
CA ALA A 386 -1.62 8.92 4.42
C ALA A 386 -0.56 8.82 5.52
N GLY A 387 -0.59 9.72 6.50
CA GLY A 387 0.19 9.67 7.74
C GLY A 387 1.70 9.55 7.52
N GLY A 388 2.24 10.23 6.49
CA GLY A 388 3.59 10.19 5.91
C GLY A 388 4.70 9.44 6.66
N THR A 389 5.53 8.74 5.88
CA THR A 389 6.56 7.81 6.37
C THR A 389 7.52 8.45 7.38
N ILE A 390 7.86 9.73 7.20
CA ILE A 390 8.71 10.48 8.14
C ILE A 390 8.09 10.52 9.54
N LEU A 391 6.83 10.92 9.67
CA LEU A 391 6.16 11.02 10.97
C LEU A 391 5.99 9.66 11.64
N ARG A 392 5.86 8.59 10.85
CA ARG A 392 5.76 7.22 11.37
C ARG A 392 7.04 6.75 12.01
N TYR A 393 8.17 6.92 11.32
CA TYR A 393 9.35 6.09 11.59
C TYR A 393 10.63 6.87 11.92
N ALA A 394 10.71 8.16 11.62
CA ALA A 394 11.92 8.95 11.81
C ALA A 394 12.04 9.50 13.24
N ARG A 395 13.27 9.86 13.65
CA ARG A 395 13.55 10.61 14.89
C ARG A 395 13.76 12.08 14.61
N GLU A 396 14.47 12.37 13.52
CA GLU A 396 14.77 13.72 13.09
C GLU A 396 14.88 13.84 11.57
N ILE A 397 14.67 15.06 11.09
CA ILE A 397 14.79 15.45 9.68
C ILE A 397 15.65 16.70 9.56
N SER A 398 16.40 16.80 8.47
CA SER A 398 17.28 17.94 8.20
C SER A 398 16.96 18.58 6.85
N PHE A 399 16.85 19.90 6.84
CA PHE A 399 16.52 20.70 5.66
C PHE A 399 17.55 21.78 5.39
N ILE A 400 17.61 22.19 4.12
CA ILE A 400 18.09 23.52 3.74
C ILE A 400 16.86 24.32 3.31
N ARG A 401 16.60 25.41 4.03
CA ARG A 401 15.45 26.28 3.76
C ARG A 401 15.73 27.22 2.59
N CYS A 402 14.71 27.43 1.77
CA CYS A 402 14.71 28.40 0.70
C CYS A 402 13.51 29.35 0.82
N ASN A 403 13.63 30.50 0.16
CA ASN A 403 12.60 31.52 0.15
C ASN A 403 12.23 31.86 -1.30
N PRO A 404 11.06 31.40 -1.79
CA PRO A 404 10.58 31.70 -3.13
C PRO A 404 10.44 33.20 -3.41
N ALA A 405 10.14 34.02 -2.39
CA ALA A 405 9.97 35.46 -2.57
C ALA A 405 11.30 36.18 -2.90
N THR A 406 12.44 35.62 -2.49
CA THR A 406 13.76 36.18 -2.78
C THR A 406 14.56 35.35 -3.79
N GLY A 407 14.13 34.12 -4.10
CA GLY A 407 14.87 33.20 -4.96
C GLY A 407 16.20 32.73 -4.35
N THR A 408 16.31 32.69 -3.02
CA THR A 408 17.56 32.35 -2.31
C THR A 408 17.36 31.23 -1.29
N CYS A 409 18.42 30.47 -1.03
CA CYS A 409 18.46 29.44 -0.01
C CYS A 409 19.46 29.79 1.11
N ASN A 410 19.23 29.24 2.29
CA ASN A 410 20.14 29.37 3.42
C ASN A 410 21.44 28.61 3.18
N ASP A 411 22.52 29.07 3.81
CA ASP A 411 23.83 28.42 3.82
C ASP A 411 24.03 27.47 5.01
N THR A 412 22.97 27.22 5.78
CA THR A 412 22.96 26.37 6.97
C THR A 412 21.89 25.29 6.88
N ILE A 413 22.15 24.17 7.54
CA ILE A 413 21.21 23.05 7.69
C ILE A 413 20.42 23.24 8.98
N GLU A 414 19.11 23.09 8.90
CA GLU A 414 18.20 23.03 10.04
C GLU A 414 17.84 21.58 10.33
N THR A 415 18.05 21.11 11.56
CA THR A 415 17.64 19.76 12.00
C THR A 415 16.51 19.87 13.02
N ILE A 416 15.42 19.15 12.79
CA ILE A 416 14.19 19.18 13.58
C ILE A 416 13.90 17.77 14.06
N LYS A 417 13.65 17.60 15.35
CA LYS A 417 13.14 16.33 15.90
C LYS A 417 11.67 16.17 15.57
N ILE A 418 11.24 14.95 15.26
CA ILE A 418 9.84 14.67 14.92
C ILE A 418 8.90 15.04 16.08
N ASP A 419 9.29 14.75 17.32
CA ASP A 419 8.48 15.06 18.51
C ASP A 419 8.33 16.58 18.77
N ASP A 420 9.21 17.40 18.20
CA ASP A 420 9.16 18.86 18.32
C ASP A 420 8.25 19.50 17.26
N ILE A 421 7.74 18.72 16.29
CA ILE A 421 6.87 19.23 15.22
C ILE A 421 5.49 19.59 15.81
N PRO A 422 5.04 20.85 15.67
CA PRO A 422 3.71 21.26 16.09
C PRO A 422 2.62 20.42 15.41
N VAL A 423 1.70 19.90 16.21
CA VAL A 423 0.57 19.13 15.70
C VAL A 423 -0.45 20.06 15.06
N VAL A 424 -0.62 19.93 13.75
CA VAL A 424 -1.66 20.60 12.97
C VAL A 424 -2.68 19.56 12.51
N THR A 425 -3.94 19.73 12.91
CA THR A 425 -5.06 18.80 12.58
C THR A 425 -6.14 19.44 11.70
N SER A 426 -5.91 20.65 11.20
CA SER A 426 -6.89 21.43 10.43
C SER A 426 -6.29 21.96 9.15
N GLY A 427 -7.09 22.14 8.11
CA GLY A 427 -6.68 22.69 6.80
C GLY A 427 -6.77 21.64 5.70
N GLN A 428 -6.73 22.11 4.45
CA GLN A 428 -6.87 21.25 3.27
C GLN A 428 -5.68 20.29 3.16
N ASP A 429 -5.99 19.01 2.96
CA ASP A 429 -5.01 17.98 2.68
C ASP A 429 -4.50 18.14 1.25
N LEU A 430 -3.20 17.91 1.09
CA LEU A 430 -2.50 17.99 -0.18
C LEU A 430 -2.04 16.59 -0.58
N ALA A 431 -2.40 16.18 -1.80
CA ALA A 431 -1.87 14.97 -2.41
C ALA A 431 -0.55 15.29 -3.11
N CYS A 432 0.42 14.38 -3.05
CA CYS A 432 1.64 14.51 -3.82
C CYS A 432 1.44 13.81 -5.17
N ASP A 433 1.52 14.56 -6.27
CA ASP A 433 1.29 14.04 -7.62
C ASP A 433 2.49 14.26 -8.56
N ASN A 434 3.66 14.59 -7.99
CA ASN A 434 4.91 14.87 -8.71
C ASN A 434 4.82 16.05 -9.71
N ARG A 435 3.80 16.91 -9.62
CA ARG A 435 3.62 18.09 -10.48
C ARG A 435 3.79 19.36 -9.65
N PRO A 436 4.84 20.16 -9.88
CA PRO A 436 4.96 21.48 -9.22
C PRO A 436 3.82 22.44 -9.56
N SER A 437 3.28 22.35 -10.78
CA SER A 437 2.20 23.21 -11.25
C SER A 437 1.38 22.55 -12.36
N TYR A 438 0.20 23.10 -12.63
CA TYR A 438 -0.66 22.68 -13.74
C TYR A 438 -0.66 23.70 -14.87
N HIS A 439 -0.53 23.22 -16.10
CA HIS A 439 -0.22 24.05 -17.28
C HIS A 439 -1.38 24.12 -18.28
N LEU A 440 -2.62 23.93 -17.83
CA LEU A 440 -3.81 24.11 -18.67
C LEU A 440 -4.33 25.55 -18.53
N GLN A 441 -4.68 26.19 -19.65
CA GLN A 441 -5.17 27.57 -19.66
C GLN A 441 -6.45 27.77 -18.83
N SER A 442 -7.31 26.75 -18.77
CA SER A 442 -8.54 26.77 -17.99
C SER A 442 -9.01 25.34 -17.71
N GLY A 443 -9.73 25.15 -16.59
CA GLY A 443 -10.33 23.87 -16.26
C GLY A 443 -9.31 22.77 -15.95
N GLY A 444 -8.14 23.14 -15.42
CA GLY A 444 -7.16 22.20 -14.90
C GLY A 444 -7.47 21.75 -13.47
N PRO A 445 -6.64 20.84 -12.91
CA PRO A 445 -6.77 20.42 -11.52
C PRO A 445 -6.58 21.58 -10.54
N ASP A 446 -7.03 21.39 -9.30
CA ASP A 446 -6.89 22.39 -8.23
C ASP A 446 -5.46 22.37 -7.67
N PRO A 447 -4.67 23.45 -7.85
CA PRO A 447 -3.30 23.53 -7.33
C PRO A 447 -3.24 23.63 -5.80
N ALA A 448 -4.37 23.80 -5.10
CA ALA A 448 -4.36 23.87 -3.64
C ALA A 448 -4.33 22.47 -2.98
N ASN A 449 -4.89 21.45 -3.63
CA ASN A 449 -4.90 20.07 -3.10
C ASN A 449 -4.12 19.08 -3.95
N HIS A 450 -3.75 19.44 -5.19
CA HIS A 450 -3.09 18.56 -6.14
C HIS A 450 -3.86 17.24 -6.38
N TYR A 451 -5.19 17.30 -6.28
CA TYR A 451 -6.05 16.14 -6.36
C TYR A 451 -6.56 15.92 -7.81
N VAL A 452 -5.85 15.09 -8.56
CA VAL A 452 -6.24 14.69 -9.92
C VAL A 452 -7.11 13.42 -9.92
N PHE A 453 -6.82 12.48 -9.01
CA PHE A 453 -7.36 11.10 -8.90
C PHE A 453 -8.70 10.84 -9.60
N GLY A 454 -8.66 10.00 -10.64
CA GLY A 454 -9.85 9.53 -11.36
C GLY A 454 -10.46 10.53 -12.35
N THR A 455 -9.99 11.78 -12.37
CA THR A 455 -10.45 12.82 -13.30
C THR A 455 -9.46 13.01 -14.44
N MET A 456 -9.97 13.29 -15.64
CA MET A 456 -9.15 13.66 -16.80
C MET A 456 -9.38 15.14 -17.14
N TYR A 457 -8.31 15.94 -17.03
CA TYR A 457 -8.33 17.36 -17.36
C TYR A 457 -7.65 17.56 -18.70
N TYR A 458 -8.20 18.42 -19.55
CA TYR A 458 -7.64 18.68 -20.88
C TYR A 458 -8.00 20.09 -21.34
N GLY A 459 -7.19 20.63 -22.24
CA GLY A 459 -7.39 21.97 -22.78
C GLY A 459 -6.18 22.46 -23.53
N ARG A 460 -6.16 23.75 -23.85
CA ARG A 460 -4.97 24.41 -24.38
C ARG A 460 -3.91 24.56 -23.28
N ILE A 461 -2.65 24.41 -23.66
CA ILE A 461 -1.53 24.67 -22.75
C ILE A 461 -1.46 26.17 -22.47
N ALA A 462 -1.30 26.53 -21.20
CA ALA A 462 -1.10 27.89 -20.75
C ALA A 462 0.15 28.51 -21.41
N ASP A 463 0.19 29.84 -21.52
CA ASP A 463 1.32 30.56 -22.11
C ASP A 463 1.70 30.14 -23.54
N THR A 464 0.74 29.59 -24.30
CA THR A 464 0.84 29.33 -25.74
C THR A 464 0.00 30.30 -26.56
N ALA A 465 0.52 30.73 -27.71
CA ALA A 465 -0.19 31.60 -28.62
C ALA A 465 -1.29 30.84 -29.38
N ASP A 466 -2.34 31.54 -29.81
CA ASP A 466 -3.49 30.96 -30.52
C ASP A 466 -3.08 30.19 -31.78
N GLU A 467 -2.09 30.68 -32.50
CA GLU A 467 -1.52 30.01 -33.68
C GLU A 467 -0.75 28.73 -33.36
N GLU A 468 -0.27 28.55 -32.12
CA GLU A 468 0.48 27.36 -31.73
C GLU A 468 -0.43 26.14 -31.59
N GLN A 469 -1.71 26.31 -31.24
CA GLN A 469 -2.69 25.21 -31.09
C GLN A 469 -2.11 23.99 -30.34
N ILE A 470 -1.38 24.26 -29.25
CA ILE A 470 -0.83 23.21 -28.37
C ILE A 470 -1.88 22.87 -27.31
N PHE A 471 -2.22 21.60 -27.24
CA PHE A 471 -3.16 21.07 -26.27
C PHE A 471 -2.45 20.20 -25.25
N GLY A 472 -3.09 19.95 -24.11
CA GLY A 472 -2.60 18.97 -23.17
C GLY A 472 -3.69 18.26 -22.42
N MET A 473 -3.25 17.24 -21.68
CA MET A 473 -4.09 16.43 -20.82
C MET A 473 -3.32 16.05 -19.55
N VAL A 474 -3.98 16.15 -18.40
CA VAL A 474 -3.47 15.77 -17.07
C VAL A 474 -4.41 14.73 -16.47
N TRP A 475 -3.89 13.56 -16.11
CA TRP A 475 -4.68 12.46 -15.54
C TRP A 475 -3.74 11.42 -14.92
N ASP A 476 -4.29 10.57 -14.03
CA ASP A 476 -3.51 9.61 -13.26
C ASP A 476 -3.98 8.15 -13.39
N THR A 477 -5.07 7.88 -14.11
CA THR A 477 -5.62 6.52 -14.25
C THR A 477 -5.78 6.10 -15.70
N LEU A 478 -5.43 4.84 -15.98
CA LEU A 478 -5.69 4.14 -17.24
C LEU A 478 -6.71 3.02 -17.04
N TYR A 479 -7.57 3.10 -16.03
CA TYR A 479 -8.61 2.10 -15.79
C TYR A 479 -9.78 2.29 -16.77
N GLY A 480 -9.64 1.71 -17.97
CA GLY A 480 -10.67 1.68 -19.02
C GLY A 480 -11.75 0.61 -18.81
N GLY A 481 -11.46 -0.41 -18.00
CA GLY A 481 -12.40 -1.48 -17.67
C GLY A 481 -12.75 -2.41 -18.83
N PHE A 482 -11.95 -2.40 -19.91
CA PHE A 482 -12.22 -3.11 -21.17
C PHE A 482 -13.53 -2.67 -21.86
N ASP A 483 -14.11 -1.54 -21.44
CA ASP A 483 -15.27 -0.93 -22.10
C ASP A 483 -14.77 0.21 -23.01
N PRO A 484 -14.85 0.07 -24.34
CA PRO A 484 -14.44 1.13 -25.27
C PRO A 484 -15.24 2.44 -25.10
N ASN A 485 -16.39 2.40 -24.43
CA ASN A 485 -17.23 3.55 -24.10
C ASN A 485 -17.15 3.95 -22.62
N GLY A 486 -16.31 3.27 -21.83
CA GLY A 486 -16.03 3.62 -20.45
C GLY A 486 -15.44 5.04 -20.34
N TYR A 487 -15.52 5.62 -19.15
CA TYR A 487 -15.12 7.02 -18.91
C TYR A 487 -13.70 7.32 -19.42
N VAL A 488 -12.70 6.51 -19.07
CA VAL A 488 -11.31 6.73 -19.48
C VAL A 488 -11.13 6.56 -20.99
N ASN A 489 -11.55 5.43 -21.54
CA ASN A 489 -11.36 5.11 -22.97
C ASN A 489 -12.08 6.08 -23.90
N SER A 490 -13.32 6.47 -23.56
CA SER A 490 -14.09 7.42 -24.37
C SER A 490 -13.45 8.81 -24.39
N ASN A 491 -12.89 9.26 -23.26
CA ASN A 491 -12.14 10.52 -23.19
C ASN A 491 -10.86 10.46 -24.03
N ILE A 492 -10.03 9.42 -23.88
CA ILE A 492 -8.81 9.24 -24.67
C ILE A 492 -9.12 9.29 -26.16
N LYS A 493 -10.11 8.50 -26.62
CA LYS A 493 -10.49 8.45 -28.05
C LYS A 493 -11.03 9.78 -28.57
N ALA A 494 -11.88 10.45 -27.79
CA ALA A 494 -12.44 11.75 -28.18
C ALA A 494 -11.33 12.81 -28.34
N ARG A 495 -10.38 12.85 -27.40
CA ARG A 495 -9.25 13.77 -27.43
C ARG A 495 -8.28 13.47 -28.57
N SER A 496 -7.93 12.20 -28.78
CA SER A 496 -7.13 11.79 -29.93
C SER A 496 -7.78 12.20 -31.26
N ALA A 497 -9.10 12.08 -31.40
CA ALA A 497 -9.80 12.53 -32.61
C ALA A 497 -9.76 14.07 -32.78
N GLU A 498 -9.96 14.81 -31.70
CA GLU A 498 -9.89 16.28 -31.68
C GLU A 498 -8.50 16.80 -32.05
N TRP A 499 -7.45 16.22 -31.47
CA TRP A 499 -6.07 16.65 -31.70
C TRP A 499 -5.61 16.35 -33.12
N LYS A 500 -5.96 15.19 -33.68
CA LYS A 500 -5.68 14.89 -35.10
C LYS A 500 -6.29 15.92 -36.05
N ALA A 501 -7.45 16.46 -35.69
CA ALA A 501 -8.17 17.45 -36.49
C ALA A 501 -7.65 18.89 -36.35
N SER A 502 -7.13 19.26 -35.18
CA SER A 502 -6.94 20.68 -34.84
C SER A 502 -5.64 21.03 -34.12
N ALA A 503 -4.98 20.08 -33.45
CA ALA A 503 -3.76 20.36 -32.71
C ALA A 503 -2.56 20.48 -33.64
N ARG A 504 -1.63 21.38 -33.28
CA ARG A 504 -0.27 21.39 -33.87
C ARG A 504 0.77 20.78 -32.95
N GLY A 505 0.42 20.55 -31.68
CA GLY A 505 1.20 19.74 -30.74
C GLY A 505 0.39 19.35 -29.51
N VAL A 506 0.85 18.32 -28.81
CA VAL A 506 0.18 17.79 -27.60
C VAL A 506 1.21 17.56 -26.49
N ILE A 507 0.86 17.91 -25.25
CA ILE A 507 1.60 17.53 -24.04
C ILE A 507 0.71 16.67 -23.14
N LEU A 508 1.13 15.45 -22.89
CA LEU A 508 0.46 14.48 -22.03
C LEU A 508 1.22 14.42 -20.70
N ASP A 509 0.57 14.73 -19.59
CA ASP A 509 1.19 14.71 -18.26
C ASP A 509 0.58 13.60 -17.38
N HIS A 510 1.29 12.47 -17.31
CA HIS A 510 0.87 11.28 -16.60
C HIS A 510 1.78 10.94 -15.41
N ARG A 511 2.58 11.89 -14.92
CA ARG A 511 3.62 11.66 -13.89
C ARG A 511 3.18 10.89 -12.63
N ALA A 512 1.92 10.96 -12.23
CA ALA A 512 1.36 10.19 -11.11
C ALA A 512 0.51 8.97 -11.57
N GLY A 513 0.90 8.31 -12.67
CA GLY A 513 0.19 7.17 -13.23
C GLY A 513 0.01 5.99 -12.27
N ASN A 514 -1.24 5.65 -11.98
CA ASN A 514 -1.68 4.60 -11.05
C ASN A 514 -2.00 3.26 -11.73
N GLY A 515 -1.66 3.09 -13.00
CA GLY A 515 -2.02 1.90 -13.75
C GLY A 515 -3.48 1.89 -14.21
N GLY A 516 -4.02 0.69 -14.37
CA GLY A 516 -5.34 0.49 -14.96
C GLY A 516 -5.45 -0.80 -15.76
N THR A 517 -6.18 -0.74 -16.88
CA THR A 517 -6.38 -1.85 -17.81
C THR A 517 -5.64 -1.57 -19.12
N LEU A 518 -5.22 -2.61 -19.83
CA LEU A 518 -4.32 -2.46 -21.01
C LEU A 518 -4.96 -1.77 -22.20
N ASP A 519 -6.28 -1.80 -22.35
CA ASP A 519 -7.02 -1.12 -23.42
C ASP A 519 -6.80 0.40 -23.45
N ALA A 520 -6.72 1.06 -22.30
CA ALA A 520 -6.51 2.51 -22.24
C ALA A 520 -5.14 2.97 -22.81
N PRO A 521 -3.99 2.37 -22.44
CA PRO A 521 -2.72 2.68 -23.08
C PRO A 521 -2.72 2.31 -24.58
N GLU A 522 -3.37 1.22 -25.00
CA GLU A 522 -3.52 0.91 -26.44
C GLU A 522 -4.18 2.08 -27.19
N TYR A 523 -5.33 2.58 -26.72
CA TYR A 523 -6.03 3.72 -27.34
C TYR A 523 -5.22 5.02 -27.34
N MET A 524 -4.30 5.21 -26.39
CA MET A 524 -3.41 6.36 -26.42
C MET A 524 -2.38 6.23 -27.57
N THR A 525 -1.87 5.02 -27.80
CA THR A 525 -0.88 4.77 -28.87
C THR A 525 -1.45 4.92 -30.28
N ASP A 526 -2.78 4.74 -30.46
CA ASP A 526 -3.49 4.97 -31.73
C ASP A 526 -3.28 6.37 -32.31
N LEU A 527 -2.93 7.34 -31.46
CA LEU A 527 -2.68 8.71 -31.89
C LEU A 527 -1.40 8.82 -32.72
N VAL A 528 -0.36 8.04 -32.41
CA VAL A 528 1.03 8.42 -32.74
C VAL A 528 1.78 7.45 -33.64
N ARG A 529 1.30 6.21 -33.84
CA ARG A 529 2.03 5.21 -34.63
C ARG A 529 1.11 4.27 -35.42
N PRO A 530 1.64 3.61 -36.48
CA PRO A 530 0.93 2.55 -37.18
C PRO A 530 0.62 1.35 -36.28
N ALA A 531 -0.45 0.63 -36.61
CA ALA A 531 -0.88 -0.58 -35.93
C ALA A 531 0.19 -1.69 -35.96
N GLU A 532 0.47 -2.30 -34.81
CA GLU A 532 1.43 -3.39 -34.62
C GLU A 532 1.07 -4.22 -33.36
N THR A 533 1.38 -5.52 -33.36
CA THR A 533 1.49 -6.29 -32.11
C THR A 533 2.88 -6.08 -31.52
N PHE A 534 2.97 -5.30 -30.44
CA PHE A 534 4.27 -4.81 -29.94
C PHE A 534 4.90 -5.76 -28.92
N ALA A 535 4.05 -6.41 -28.11
CA ALA A 535 4.46 -7.35 -27.08
C ALA A 535 3.40 -8.42 -26.87
N VAL A 536 3.74 -9.45 -26.10
CA VAL A 536 2.80 -10.42 -25.55
C VAL A 536 2.77 -10.33 -24.03
N VAL A 537 1.57 -10.45 -23.49
CA VAL A 537 1.25 -10.28 -22.09
C VAL A 537 1.09 -11.67 -21.48
N ARG A 538 2.17 -12.21 -20.88
CA ARG A 538 2.23 -13.57 -20.34
C ARG A 538 1.90 -13.57 -18.85
N MET A 539 0.75 -12.98 -18.53
CA MET A 539 0.31 -12.74 -17.16
C MET A 539 -1.18 -13.07 -16.97
N PRO A 540 -1.58 -13.76 -15.88
CA PRO A 540 -0.70 -14.37 -14.87
C PRO A 540 0.22 -15.46 -15.46
N ILE A 541 1.24 -15.91 -14.72
CA ILE A 541 2.21 -16.88 -15.24
C ILE A 541 1.46 -18.13 -15.75
N PRO A 542 1.62 -18.53 -17.03
CA PRO A 542 0.86 -19.65 -17.59
C PRO A 542 1.35 -21.01 -17.12
N VAL A 543 2.62 -21.10 -16.69
CA VAL A 543 3.26 -22.32 -16.19
C VAL A 543 3.86 -22.02 -14.82
N ALA A 544 3.39 -22.70 -13.78
CA ALA A 544 3.87 -22.47 -12.43
C ALA A 544 5.40 -22.57 -12.34
N ALA A 545 6.00 -21.62 -11.62
CA ALA A 545 7.44 -21.48 -11.45
C ALA A 545 8.26 -21.26 -12.75
N PHE A 546 7.64 -20.72 -13.81
CA PHE A 546 8.36 -20.31 -15.01
C PHE A 546 9.16 -19.03 -14.77
N ASP A 547 10.47 -19.09 -14.98
CA ASP A 547 11.42 -17.98 -14.77
C ASP A 547 11.52 -17.01 -15.96
N GLY A 548 10.60 -17.05 -16.92
CA GLY A 548 10.72 -16.25 -18.15
C GLY A 548 11.77 -16.81 -19.15
N PRO A 549 11.91 -16.19 -20.33
CA PRO A 549 12.91 -16.61 -21.32
C PRO A 549 14.34 -16.37 -20.81
N ALA A 550 15.23 -17.36 -20.95
CA ALA A 550 16.62 -17.23 -20.57
C ALA A 550 17.48 -16.55 -21.64
N THR A 551 17.01 -16.54 -22.89
CA THR A 551 17.66 -15.87 -24.01
C THR A 551 16.67 -15.07 -24.86
N VAL A 552 17.20 -14.18 -25.70
CA VAL A 552 16.40 -13.41 -26.66
C VAL A 552 15.67 -14.34 -27.63
N GLU A 553 16.31 -15.41 -28.10
CA GLU A 553 15.71 -16.38 -29.01
C GLU A 553 14.51 -17.12 -28.38
N GLU A 554 14.62 -17.48 -27.10
CA GLU A 554 13.49 -18.03 -26.34
C GLU A 554 12.37 -17.00 -26.19
N GLY A 555 12.71 -15.74 -25.93
CA GLY A 555 11.74 -14.65 -25.85
C GLY A 555 10.98 -14.43 -27.16
N VAL A 556 11.68 -14.40 -28.30
CA VAL A 556 11.06 -14.30 -29.61
C VAL A 556 10.15 -15.51 -29.87
N ALA A 557 10.58 -16.72 -29.52
CA ALA A 557 9.74 -17.91 -29.66
C ALA A 557 8.45 -17.82 -28.82
N LEU A 558 8.53 -17.29 -27.60
CA LEU A 558 7.36 -17.05 -26.75
C LEU A 558 6.45 -15.97 -27.31
N PHE A 559 7.01 -14.89 -27.86
CA PHE A 559 6.24 -13.87 -28.56
C PHE A 559 5.46 -14.47 -29.73
N GLU A 560 6.14 -15.20 -30.62
CA GLU A 560 5.54 -15.80 -31.81
C GLU A 560 4.41 -16.78 -31.47
N ASP A 561 4.57 -17.56 -30.40
CA ASP A 561 3.57 -18.49 -29.87
C ASP A 561 2.34 -17.78 -29.29
N SER A 562 2.51 -16.61 -28.66
CA SER A 562 1.47 -15.97 -27.86
C SER A 562 0.82 -14.73 -28.48
N GLN A 563 1.36 -14.20 -29.58
CA GLN A 563 0.89 -12.96 -30.22
C GLN A 563 -0.57 -12.98 -30.68
N PHE A 564 -1.19 -14.16 -30.79
CA PHE A 564 -2.61 -14.30 -31.14
C PHE A 564 -3.54 -14.51 -29.94
N ALA A 565 -3.00 -14.89 -28.78
CA ALA A 565 -3.78 -15.23 -27.59
C ALA A 565 -3.74 -14.13 -26.53
N SER A 566 -2.61 -13.44 -26.38
CA SER A 566 -2.45 -12.38 -25.38
C SER A 566 -1.58 -11.23 -25.93
N PRO A 567 -1.98 -10.61 -27.05
CA PRO A 567 -1.26 -9.49 -27.60
C PRO A 567 -1.39 -8.24 -26.73
N TYR A 568 -0.36 -7.39 -26.80
CA TYR A 568 -0.47 -5.97 -26.55
C TYR A 568 -0.34 -5.24 -27.89
N HIS A 569 -1.43 -4.60 -28.31
CA HIS A 569 -1.50 -3.91 -29.60
C HIS A 569 -1.15 -2.44 -29.44
N VAL A 570 -0.46 -1.87 -30.42
CA VAL A 570 -0.17 -0.43 -30.42
C VAL A 570 -0.53 0.17 -31.76
N GLY A 571 -0.98 1.41 -31.75
CA GLY A 571 -1.16 2.22 -32.95
C GLY A 571 -2.42 1.89 -33.77
N ASP A 572 -2.71 2.79 -34.70
CA ASP A 572 -3.88 2.71 -35.58
C ASP A 572 -3.53 3.09 -37.03
N ALA A 573 -4.30 2.58 -37.99
CA ALA A 573 -4.13 2.95 -39.40
C ALA A 573 -4.38 4.45 -39.65
N GLY A 574 -5.19 5.10 -38.82
CA GLY A 574 -5.51 6.53 -38.83
C GLY A 574 -4.72 7.36 -37.82
N HIS A 575 -3.54 6.92 -37.37
CA HIS A 575 -2.62 7.74 -36.57
C HIS A 575 -2.16 8.99 -37.34
N ASP A 576 -1.70 10.01 -36.61
CA ASP A 576 -1.11 11.22 -37.21
C ASP A 576 0.41 11.19 -37.07
N PRO A 577 1.16 10.86 -38.14
CA PRO A 577 2.62 10.76 -38.07
C PRO A 577 3.33 12.11 -37.92
N ASN A 578 2.61 13.23 -38.07
CA ASN A 578 3.19 14.57 -38.04
C ASN A 578 2.85 15.35 -36.77
N LEU A 579 1.99 14.83 -35.90
CA LEU A 579 1.63 15.50 -34.65
C LEU A 579 2.73 15.27 -33.60
N PRO A 580 3.44 16.32 -33.15
CA PRO A 580 4.35 16.19 -32.02
C PRO A 580 3.59 15.95 -30.72
N VAL A 581 3.96 14.90 -30.00
CA VAL A 581 3.41 14.55 -28.69
C VAL A 581 4.55 14.41 -27.68
N ALA A 582 4.55 15.26 -26.66
CA ALA A 582 5.41 15.10 -25.50
C ALA A 582 4.65 14.32 -24.42
N LEU A 583 5.26 13.27 -23.88
CA LEU A 583 4.74 12.50 -22.76
C LEU A 583 5.62 12.73 -21.53
N VAL A 584 5.05 13.29 -20.47
CA VAL A 584 5.74 13.58 -19.21
C VAL A 584 5.41 12.48 -18.20
N LEU A 585 6.45 11.88 -17.63
CA LEU A 585 6.42 10.65 -16.82
C LEU A 585 7.23 10.82 -15.53
N HIS A 586 6.88 10.04 -14.52
CA HIS A 586 7.64 9.94 -13.27
C HIS A 586 7.42 8.60 -12.59
N ARG A 587 6.35 8.46 -11.80
CA ARG A 587 6.07 7.28 -10.95
C ARG A 587 5.45 6.11 -11.71
N ASP A 588 4.83 6.38 -12.85
CA ASP A 588 4.02 5.50 -13.69
C ASP A 588 4.25 3.98 -13.50
N GLY A 589 3.24 3.27 -13.01
CA GLY A 589 3.28 1.81 -12.85
C GLY A 589 2.13 1.06 -13.53
N SER A 590 2.30 -0.24 -13.79
CA SER A 590 1.27 -1.14 -14.32
C SER A 590 0.83 -0.72 -15.72
N ALA A 591 -0.46 -0.59 -16.05
CA ALA A 591 -0.90 -0.08 -17.35
C ALA A 591 -0.24 1.27 -17.74
N SER A 592 0.19 2.08 -16.77
CA SER A 592 0.94 3.32 -17.00
C SER A 592 2.37 3.08 -17.47
N ASP A 593 2.96 1.89 -17.28
CA ASP A 593 4.21 1.48 -17.93
C ASP A 593 4.01 1.12 -19.42
N TYR A 594 2.83 0.57 -19.77
CA TYR A 594 2.53 0.15 -21.15
C TYR A 594 2.34 1.35 -22.08
N MET A 595 1.74 2.44 -21.62
CA MET A 595 1.58 3.66 -22.44
C MET A 595 2.93 4.17 -22.99
N PRO A 596 3.95 4.49 -22.15
CA PRO A 596 5.24 4.92 -22.66
C PRO A 596 5.96 3.81 -23.43
N LEU A 597 5.80 2.52 -23.07
CA LEU A 597 6.36 1.42 -23.86
C LEU A 597 5.83 1.43 -25.31
N GLY A 598 4.51 1.60 -25.48
CA GLY A 598 3.87 1.61 -26.78
C GLY A 598 4.08 2.91 -27.57
N MET A 599 4.22 4.06 -26.88
CA MET A 599 4.42 5.36 -27.52
C MET A 599 5.88 5.62 -27.89
N LYS A 600 6.84 5.10 -27.13
CA LYS A 600 8.26 5.35 -27.36
C LYS A 600 8.71 4.84 -28.72
N GLY A 601 9.56 5.64 -29.38
CA GLY A 601 10.08 5.34 -30.72
C GLY A 601 9.16 5.78 -31.88
N ALA A 602 7.95 6.25 -31.60
CA ALA A 602 7.13 6.89 -32.63
C ALA A 602 7.81 8.17 -33.16
N PRO A 603 7.73 8.49 -34.47
CA PRO A 603 8.61 9.48 -35.11
C PRO A 603 8.56 10.90 -34.50
N LYS A 604 7.40 11.29 -33.97
CA LYS A 604 7.10 12.61 -33.41
C LYS A 604 6.65 12.50 -31.95
N VAL A 605 7.19 11.53 -31.22
CA VAL A 605 6.93 11.38 -29.79
C VAL A 605 8.23 11.51 -29.02
N LYS A 606 8.19 12.24 -27.90
CA LYS A 606 9.27 12.29 -26.93
C LYS A 606 8.79 12.18 -25.50
N LEU A 607 9.52 11.39 -24.73
CA LEU A 607 9.25 11.15 -23.31
C LEU A 607 10.17 12.02 -22.46
N PHE A 608 9.64 12.61 -21.40
CA PHE A 608 10.33 13.51 -20.46
C PHE A 608 10.08 13.05 -19.02
N GLY A 609 11.10 13.08 -18.17
CA GLY A 609 11.01 12.71 -16.75
C GLY A 609 12.40 12.56 -16.13
N PRO A 610 12.52 12.43 -14.80
CA PRO A 610 13.83 12.34 -14.14
C PRO A 610 14.43 10.93 -14.16
N GLY A 611 13.62 9.91 -14.41
CA GLY A 611 14.06 8.52 -14.36
C GLY A 611 13.11 7.58 -15.09
N PRO A 612 13.40 6.27 -15.05
CA PRO A 612 12.53 5.26 -15.63
C PRO A 612 11.20 5.19 -14.86
N THR A 613 10.14 4.74 -15.55
CA THR A 613 8.87 4.35 -14.94
C THR A 613 9.05 3.15 -13.99
N ALA A 614 8.00 2.69 -13.31
CA ALA A 614 8.11 1.68 -12.26
C ALA A 614 8.54 0.29 -12.78
N GLY A 615 8.39 -0.01 -14.07
CA GLY A 615 8.78 -1.30 -14.66
C GLY A 615 7.86 -2.46 -14.26
N ALA A 616 6.61 -2.18 -13.91
CA ALA A 616 5.63 -3.14 -13.44
C ALA A 616 4.87 -3.80 -14.60
N PHE A 617 5.58 -4.49 -15.48
CA PHE A 617 5.04 -5.19 -16.67
C PHE A 617 4.46 -6.58 -16.36
N SER A 618 3.71 -6.68 -15.27
CA SER A 618 3.06 -7.89 -14.77
C SER A 618 1.59 -7.62 -14.40
N THR A 619 0.85 -8.68 -14.04
CA THR A 619 -0.44 -8.55 -13.36
C THR A 619 -0.30 -9.12 -11.96
N PHE A 620 -1.39 -9.27 -11.22
CA PHE A 620 -1.35 -9.90 -9.91
C PHE A 620 -2.36 -11.01 -9.73
N ILE A 621 -2.05 -11.88 -8.78
CA ILE A 621 -3.01 -12.81 -8.17
C ILE A 621 -3.26 -12.31 -6.75
N GLN A 622 -4.52 -12.04 -6.45
CA GLN A 622 -4.96 -11.73 -5.11
C GLN A 622 -5.43 -13.00 -4.41
N PHE A 623 -4.96 -13.19 -3.18
CA PHE A 623 -5.42 -14.25 -2.33
C PHE A 623 -6.27 -13.63 -1.22
N ASN A 624 -7.51 -14.08 -1.10
CA ASN A 624 -8.40 -13.63 -0.04
C ASN A 624 -8.03 -14.35 1.26
N TYR A 625 -7.82 -13.58 2.33
CA TYR A 625 -7.47 -14.11 3.65
C TYR A 625 -8.36 -13.55 4.74
N TRP A 626 -8.47 -14.36 5.79
CA TRP A 626 -9.07 -14.02 7.07
C TRP A 626 -7.97 -13.54 8.01
N GLY A 627 -8.30 -12.76 9.03
CA GLY A 627 -7.35 -12.52 10.12
C GLY A 627 -6.42 -11.32 9.98
N GLY A 628 -6.85 -10.26 9.28
CA GLY A 628 -6.17 -8.96 9.35
C GLY A 628 -5.00 -8.75 8.39
N LEU A 629 -4.68 -9.75 7.56
CA LEU A 629 -3.71 -9.64 6.47
C LEU A 629 -4.41 -9.67 5.11
N SER A 630 -3.93 -8.85 4.19
CA SER A 630 -4.24 -8.93 2.77
C SER A 630 -2.95 -9.23 2.02
N PHE A 631 -3.00 -10.16 1.07
CA PHE A 631 -1.82 -10.55 0.33
C PHE A 631 -2.12 -10.73 -1.17
N GLN A 632 -1.26 -10.13 -1.97
CA GLN A 632 -1.30 -10.10 -3.42
C GLN A 632 0.13 -10.21 -3.95
N ILE A 633 0.32 -10.94 -5.04
CA ILE A 633 1.63 -11.09 -5.70
C ILE A 633 1.54 -10.77 -7.17
N ALA A 634 2.56 -10.11 -7.69
CA ALA A 634 2.79 -10.06 -9.13
C ALA A 634 2.86 -11.46 -9.71
N SER A 635 2.38 -11.61 -10.93
CA SER A 635 2.40 -12.85 -11.68
C SER A 635 2.57 -12.54 -13.15
N GLY A 636 3.60 -13.12 -13.76
CA GLY A 636 3.84 -13.06 -15.19
C GLY A 636 4.84 -11.98 -15.58
N ASP A 637 5.03 -11.89 -16.88
CA ASP A 637 5.95 -10.95 -17.52
C ASP A 637 5.35 -10.51 -18.86
N THR A 638 5.89 -9.43 -19.39
CA THR A 638 5.60 -8.97 -20.76
C THR A 638 6.84 -9.16 -21.60
N ILE A 639 6.67 -9.83 -22.75
CA ILE A 639 7.77 -10.11 -23.67
C ILE A 639 7.55 -9.27 -24.93
N THR A 640 8.50 -8.41 -25.26
CA THR A 640 8.42 -7.62 -26.51
C THR A 640 8.61 -8.50 -27.74
N LYS A 641 8.24 -7.99 -28.91
CA LYS A 641 8.47 -8.67 -30.20
C LYS A 641 9.94 -9.02 -30.47
N ASP A 642 10.86 -8.27 -29.85
CA ASP A 642 12.29 -8.51 -29.95
C ASP A 642 12.79 -9.54 -28.91
N GLY A 643 11.87 -10.16 -28.16
CA GLY A 643 12.15 -11.23 -27.20
C GLY A 643 12.62 -10.77 -25.82
N GLU A 644 12.46 -9.48 -25.50
CA GLU A 644 12.92 -8.92 -24.23
C GLU A 644 11.84 -9.02 -23.13
N PRO A 645 12.14 -9.61 -21.96
CA PRO A 645 11.27 -9.56 -20.80
C PRO A 645 11.33 -8.18 -20.13
N MET A 646 10.18 -7.63 -19.77
CA MET A 646 10.05 -6.23 -19.37
C MET A 646 9.91 -6.03 -17.87
N ILE A 647 9.55 -7.04 -17.07
CA ILE A 647 9.37 -6.85 -15.62
C ILE A 647 10.66 -6.33 -14.96
N GLY A 648 10.51 -5.25 -14.19
CA GLY A 648 11.58 -4.50 -13.53
C GLY A 648 12.53 -3.76 -14.48
N ARG A 649 12.06 -3.46 -15.69
CA ARG A 649 12.71 -2.53 -16.64
C ARG A 649 11.74 -1.40 -16.95
N GLY A 650 11.82 -0.31 -16.20
CA GLY A 650 11.02 0.87 -16.47
C GLY A 650 11.38 1.51 -17.81
N VAL A 651 10.42 2.20 -18.40
CA VAL A 651 10.64 2.92 -19.66
C VAL A 651 11.40 4.19 -19.36
N MET A 652 12.69 4.21 -19.69
CA MET A 652 13.50 5.42 -19.59
C MET A 652 12.95 6.53 -20.50
N PRO A 653 12.84 7.79 -20.07
CA PRO A 653 12.51 8.92 -20.93
C PRO A 653 13.51 9.11 -22.08
N ASP A 654 13.12 9.84 -23.13
CA ASP A 654 14.06 10.29 -24.17
C ASP A 654 14.92 11.46 -23.66
N TYR A 655 14.33 12.30 -22.82
CA TYR A 655 14.99 13.39 -22.12
C TYR A 655 14.88 13.15 -20.61
N VAL A 656 16.02 12.82 -20.00
CA VAL A 656 16.16 12.78 -18.55
C VAL A 656 16.28 14.21 -18.05
N VAL A 657 15.25 14.69 -17.35
CA VAL A 657 15.14 16.07 -16.86
C VAL A 657 14.66 16.05 -15.41
N ASP A 658 15.51 16.56 -14.53
CA ASP A 658 15.19 16.74 -13.12
C ASP A 658 14.51 18.09 -12.89
N GLN A 659 13.60 18.15 -11.92
CA GLN A 659 13.07 19.42 -11.45
C GLN A 659 14.17 20.20 -10.72
N LYS A 660 14.43 21.44 -11.14
CA LYS A 660 15.45 22.28 -10.51
C LYS A 660 14.90 22.99 -9.28
N GLN A 661 15.75 23.11 -8.26
CA GLN A 661 15.47 23.90 -7.06
C GLN A 661 15.25 25.37 -7.41
N SER A 662 16.10 25.96 -8.27
CA SER A 662 15.92 27.34 -8.74
C SER A 662 14.60 27.58 -9.48
N ASP A 663 14.16 26.62 -10.29
CA ASP A 663 12.90 26.70 -11.02
C ASP A 663 11.70 26.59 -10.06
N LEU A 664 11.74 25.72 -9.04
CA LEU A 664 10.69 25.65 -8.01
C LEU A 664 10.52 26.98 -7.28
N LEU A 665 11.62 27.67 -6.95
CA LEU A 665 11.55 29.01 -6.33
C LEU A 665 10.93 30.06 -7.25
N ALA A 666 11.03 29.86 -8.57
CA ALA A 666 10.40 30.72 -9.58
C ALA A 666 8.97 30.30 -9.95
N GLY A 667 8.45 29.21 -9.36
CA GLY A 667 7.14 28.63 -9.73
C GLY A 667 7.14 27.98 -11.12
N VAL A 668 8.30 27.48 -11.56
CA VAL A 668 8.51 26.85 -12.87
C VAL A 668 8.64 25.33 -12.72
N ASP A 669 7.92 24.62 -13.58
CA ASP A 669 8.03 23.17 -13.74
C ASP A 669 9.05 22.86 -14.85
N THR A 670 10.27 22.49 -14.47
CA THR A 670 11.41 22.29 -15.39
C THR A 670 11.08 21.24 -16.45
N ILE A 671 10.38 20.18 -16.06
CA ILE A 671 10.09 19.04 -16.93
C ILE A 671 9.04 19.45 -17.97
N HIS A 672 8.00 20.16 -17.54
CA HIS A 672 6.99 20.70 -18.46
C HIS A 672 7.59 21.69 -19.45
N GLU A 673 8.43 22.63 -18.99
CA GLU A 673 9.07 23.61 -19.87
C GLU A 673 9.97 22.95 -20.91
N ALA A 674 10.70 21.88 -20.54
CA ALA A 674 11.48 21.10 -21.49
C ALA A 674 10.59 20.44 -22.57
N ALA A 675 9.45 19.87 -22.16
CA ALA A 675 8.47 19.28 -23.06
C ALA A 675 7.86 20.34 -24.01
N LEU A 676 7.43 21.48 -23.47
CA LEU A 676 6.85 22.58 -24.25
C LEU A 676 7.84 23.16 -25.25
N ALA A 677 9.09 23.37 -24.84
CA ALA A 677 10.16 23.87 -25.71
C ALA A 677 10.42 22.93 -26.89
N TRP A 678 10.36 21.60 -26.67
CA TRP A 678 10.48 20.62 -27.75
C TRP A 678 9.27 20.62 -28.68
N VAL A 679 8.04 20.62 -28.15
CA VAL A 679 6.81 20.65 -28.97
C VAL A 679 6.79 21.88 -29.88
N ARG A 680 7.19 23.05 -29.38
CA ARG A 680 7.29 24.29 -30.15
C ARG A 680 8.22 24.19 -31.37
N GLN A 681 9.29 23.42 -31.26
CA GLN A 681 10.23 23.21 -32.36
C GLN A 681 9.68 22.27 -33.43
N GLU A 682 8.74 21.40 -33.04
CA GLU A 682 8.25 20.29 -33.86
C GLU A 682 6.81 20.49 -34.37
N LEU A 683 6.21 21.66 -34.13
CA LEU A 683 4.80 21.95 -34.44
C LEU A 683 4.43 21.48 -35.84
N LYS A 684 3.28 20.79 -35.91
CA LYS A 684 2.65 20.42 -37.17
C LYS A 684 2.42 21.69 -38.01
N PRO A 685 2.78 21.69 -39.31
CA PRO A 685 2.64 22.86 -40.18
C PRO A 685 1.21 23.42 -40.26
#